data_AF-A0A4R0HEZ9-F1
#
_entry.id   AF-A0A4R0HEZ9-F1
#
_cell.length_a   1.000
_cell.length_b   1.000
_cell.length_c   1.000
_cell.angle_alpha   90.00
_cell.angle_beta   90.00
_cell.angle_gamma   90.00
#
_symmetry.space_group_name_H-M   'P 1'
#
loop_
_entity.id
_entity.type
_entity.pdbx_description
1 polymer ?
#
loop_
_entity_poly.entity_id
_entity_poly.type
_entity_poly.pdbx_seq_one_letter_code
_entity_poly.pdbx_strand_id
1 'polypeptide(L)'
;MPYLTDLAGVARKTSLEVIEVPGWQTRGRGEMSDVRAVVCHHTATLNRTADMPSLDTLINGRPDLSGPLSHFGLSRSGKVYVIAAGRCNHAGTVRDPSWGNSHSIGIEAEATGTDATWPEVQVEAFAQLCRALVDHFGLSTNVVLGHKEVADPPGRKIDPNFDMAAFRSRIAALGGTTPPPPAPTTPPPAPAAPSTPPPTSSWLSWLPSLPWFEGESAATPIARPAAARGRRDVLPAYLSGQALNVRRHVTALRDFRRDEFGGQPARPSEGHVQAVNALLATLRGPLTTIVERLDRAADAAQAQPSPHRVGLALDLKTQAHDLVRATERVWDFYFELFGQRQSAFGEWLDACDRITLDCYQHVFMHLGNERSIPAPPPFCYMRTGFSPATFRRGIPLRRLGRQLNPFPLVQLPYHRLVNPWTIGAILHEVSHNLQNELQLEQAVPASIERRLRAAGVPAPIVAIWVRWNREIFGDMVGCLLGGEAFVSSLMDVIGRAPAQSFGYTPRSVHPTPYLRTFLSSELLRRMGFPERAAEFSRAWSQLYPAPRESTMPPKLLATAKTAIPAVVDAVCETRFKGLGNKSLREVIFFEPRHQAMIDEAGARLAKGVDPGVVPERFLIGAVRSALDQHRAAPDLLMRNFYIQLARR
;
A
#
# COMPACT_ATOMS: atom_id res chain seq x y z
N MET A 1 -8.39 19.25 -4.00
CA MET A 1 -7.88 20.58 -3.60
C MET A 1 -6.38 20.46 -3.52
N PRO A 2 -5.60 21.51 -3.79
CA PRO A 2 -4.16 21.39 -3.78
C PRO A 2 -3.64 21.01 -2.38
N TYR A 3 -2.37 20.61 -2.33
CA TYR A 3 -1.64 20.53 -1.08
C TYR A 3 -1.79 21.84 -0.30
N LEU A 4 -2.06 21.76 1.00
CA LEU A 4 -2.29 22.88 1.90
C LEU A 4 -0.93 23.54 2.25
N THR A 5 -0.33 24.22 1.28
CA THR A 5 1.03 24.76 1.39
C THR A 5 1.13 26.00 2.26
N ASP A 6 0.03 26.46 2.86
CA ASP A 6 -0.05 27.58 3.79
C ASP A 6 -0.08 27.16 5.26
N LEU A 7 -0.10 25.86 5.58
CA LEU A 7 -0.17 25.34 6.95
C LEU A 7 0.92 25.88 7.89
N ALA A 8 2.14 26.10 7.42
CA ALA A 8 3.18 26.75 8.22
C ALA A 8 2.84 28.20 8.56
N GLY A 9 2.23 28.94 7.63
CA GLY A 9 1.71 30.29 7.87
C GLY A 9 0.56 30.30 8.87
N VAL A 10 -0.31 29.29 8.84
CA VAL A 10 -1.38 29.13 9.83
C VAL A 10 -0.82 28.90 11.24
N ALA A 11 0.14 27.98 11.38
CA ALA A 11 0.77 27.72 12.67
C ALA A 11 1.49 28.96 13.23
N ARG A 12 2.11 29.77 12.36
CA ARG A 12 2.80 31.02 12.75
C ARG A 12 1.88 32.14 13.22
N LYS A 13 0.55 32.00 13.12
CA LYS A 13 -0.40 32.93 13.76
C LYS A 13 -0.44 32.78 15.27
N THR A 14 0.09 31.68 15.79
CA THR A 14 0.28 31.43 17.22
C THR A 14 1.61 32.04 17.71
N SER A 15 1.86 32.05 19.01
CA SER A 15 3.16 32.44 19.58
C SER A 15 4.20 31.30 19.59
N LEU A 16 3.92 30.18 18.90
CA LEU A 16 4.71 28.96 18.97
C LEU A 16 5.92 28.98 18.03
N GLU A 17 6.97 28.25 18.40
CA GLU A 17 8.10 27.97 17.51
C GLU A 17 7.66 26.97 16.42
N VAL A 18 7.65 27.43 15.17
CA VAL A 18 7.22 26.63 14.00
C VAL A 18 8.42 26.21 13.16
N ILE A 19 8.62 24.89 13.06
CA ILE A 19 9.71 24.25 12.31
C ILE A 19 9.14 23.60 11.06
N GLU A 20 9.55 24.08 9.89
CA GLU A 20 9.19 23.47 8.62
C GLU A 20 10.09 22.26 8.36
N VAL A 21 9.50 21.05 8.28
CA VAL A 21 10.25 19.85 7.94
C VAL A 21 10.58 19.88 6.44
N PRO A 22 11.84 19.68 6.02
CA PRO A 22 12.21 19.74 4.61
C PRO A 22 11.27 18.94 3.71
N GLY A 23 10.73 19.57 2.65
CA GLY A 23 9.81 18.94 1.70
C GLY A 23 8.35 18.81 2.16
N TRP A 24 7.94 19.43 3.26
CA TRP A 24 6.56 19.32 3.78
C TRP A 24 5.49 19.81 2.78
N GLN A 25 5.80 20.81 1.96
CA GLN A 25 4.87 21.40 0.97
C GLN A 25 4.43 20.39 -0.09
N THR A 26 5.24 19.36 -0.35
CA THR A 26 4.95 18.31 -1.35
C THR A 26 4.76 16.93 -0.72
N ARG A 27 4.84 16.82 0.61
CA ARG A 27 4.66 15.57 1.35
C ARG A 27 3.19 15.26 1.60
N GLY A 28 2.77 14.06 1.24
CA GLY A 28 1.39 13.59 1.36
C GLY A 28 1.16 12.27 0.62
N ARG A 29 0.08 11.56 0.96
CA ARG A 29 -0.38 10.33 0.27
C ARG A 29 -1.38 10.61 -0.85
N GLY A 30 -1.56 11.88 -1.19
CA GLY A 30 -2.56 12.38 -2.11
C GLY A 30 -2.94 13.81 -1.76
N GLU A 31 -3.78 14.40 -2.60
CA GLU A 31 -4.41 15.68 -2.31
C GLU A 31 -5.42 15.57 -1.16
N MET A 32 -5.63 16.69 -0.47
CA MET A 32 -6.76 16.84 0.43
C MET A 32 -8.05 17.05 -0.39
N SER A 33 -9.16 16.51 0.10
CA SER A 33 -10.49 16.76 -0.49
C SER A 33 -10.99 18.14 -0.07
N ASP A 34 -11.08 18.36 1.24
CA ASP A 34 -11.34 19.62 1.95
C ASP A 34 -10.90 19.43 3.42
N VAL A 35 -11.13 20.42 4.29
CA VAL A 35 -10.85 20.31 5.73
C VAL A 35 -12.15 20.55 6.50
N ARG A 36 -12.57 19.55 7.27
CA ARG A 36 -13.81 19.53 8.05
C ARG A 36 -13.61 19.22 9.52
N ALA A 37 -12.44 18.71 9.90
CA ALA A 37 -12.11 18.39 11.29
C ALA A 37 -10.61 18.50 11.57
N VAL A 38 -10.27 18.66 12.85
CA VAL A 38 -8.91 18.52 13.38
C VAL A 38 -8.90 17.31 14.31
N VAL A 39 -8.01 16.35 14.06
CA VAL A 39 -7.89 15.13 14.86
C VAL A 39 -6.62 15.17 15.68
N CYS A 40 -6.78 15.14 17.00
CA CYS A 40 -5.71 15.12 17.99
C CYS A 40 -5.28 13.68 18.28
N HIS A 41 -3.96 13.45 18.32
CA HIS A 41 -3.34 12.14 18.59
C HIS A 41 -2.25 12.29 19.66
N HIS A 42 -1.79 11.14 20.18
CA HIS A 42 -0.49 11.05 20.82
C HIS A 42 0.38 9.97 20.15
N THR A 43 1.70 10.18 20.18
CA THR A 43 2.66 9.32 19.47
C THR A 43 2.84 7.93 20.08
N ALA A 44 2.49 7.75 21.35
CA ALA A 44 2.71 6.52 22.13
C ALA A 44 4.19 6.09 22.18
N THR A 45 5.10 7.08 22.15
CA THR A 45 6.53 6.79 22.21
C THR A 45 6.92 6.18 23.55
N LEU A 46 7.88 5.24 23.55
CA LEU A 46 8.47 4.73 24.79
C LEU A 46 9.50 5.71 25.36
N ASN A 47 9.97 6.67 24.57
CA ASN A 47 10.96 7.65 24.99
C ASN A 47 10.27 8.78 25.78
N ARG A 48 10.52 8.81 27.09
CA ARG A 48 9.91 9.76 28.03
C ARG A 48 10.58 11.14 28.09
N THR A 49 11.82 11.25 27.60
CA THR A 49 12.68 12.42 27.89
C THR A 49 13.04 13.25 26.65
N ALA A 50 13.11 12.63 25.47
CA ALA A 50 13.41 13.37 24.24
C ALA A 50 12.22 14.26 23.82
N ASP A 51 12.50 15.38 23.18
CA ASP A 51 11.47 16.39 22.90
C ASP A 51 10.50 16.01 21.76
N MET A 52 11.04 15.50 20.64
CA MET A 52 10.27 14.99 19.50
C MET A 52 10.91 13.73 18.87
N PRO A 53 11.17 12.65 19.64
CA PRO A 53 11.79 11.43 19.12
C PRO A 53 10.98 10.75 18.01
N SER A 54 9.67 11.00 17.92
CA SER A 54 8.80 10.37 16.93
C SER A 54 8.80 11.07 15.58
N LEU A 55 9.55 12.19 15.40
CA LEU A 55 9.49 13.00 14.19
C LEU A 55 9.75 12.20 12.90
N ASP A 56 10.78 11.35 12.89
CA ASP A 56 11.09 10.54 11.72
C ASP A 56 9.97 9.52 11.40
N THR A 57 9.42 8.88 12.44
CA THR A 57 8.25 8.00 12.33
C THR A 57 7.02 8.75 11.78
N LEU A 58 6.80 10.00 12.19
CA LEU A 58 5.69 10.79 11.65
C LEU A 58 5.89 11.16 10.18
N ILE A 59 7.13 11.42 9.76
CA ILE A 59 7.48 11.76 8.38
C ILE A 59 7.39 10.53 7.47
N ASN A 60 8.06 9.45 7.85
CA ASN A 60 8.30 8.28 7.02
C ASN A 60 7.25 7.19 7.22
N GLY A 61 6.57 7.21 8.37
CA GLY A 61 5.67 6.17 8.82
C GLY A 61 6.37 5.10 9.63
N ARG A 62 5.65 3.99 9.78
CA ARG A 62 6.11 2.76 10.40
C ARG A 62 5.89 1.59 9.44
N PRO A 63 6.49 0.41 9.67
CA PRO A 63 6.43 -0.71 8.72
C PRO A 63 5.00 -1.10 8.28
N ASP A 64 4.03 -1.03 9.19
CA ASP A 64 2.61 -1.32 8.96
C ASP A 64 1.80 -0.13 8.39
N LEU A 65 2.34 1.09 8.41
CA LEU A 65 1.63 2.30 8.02
C LEU A 65 2.59 3.35 7.44
N SER A 66 2.57 3.50 6.11
CA SER A 66 3.42 4.49 5.43
C SER A 66 3.06 5.93 5.82
N GLY A 67 4.07 6.76 6.05
CA GLY A 67 3.92 8.18 6.34
C GLY A 67 3.55 9.01 5.11
N PRO A 68 3.22 10.31 5.29
CA PRO A 68 3.19 11.00 6.58
C PRO A 68 2.03 10.54 7.48
N LEU A 69 2.29 10.41 8.78
CA LEU A 69 1.31 10.01 9.79
C LEU A 69 0.57 11.19 10.41
N SER A 70 0.95 12.43 10.10
CA SER A 70 0.25 13.62 10.52
C SER A 70 0.67 14.83 9.67
N HIS A 71 -0.13 15.88 9.72
CA HIS A 71 0.21 17.16 9.10
C HIS A 71 1.17 17.95 10.01
N PHE A 72 0.96 17.85 11.33
CA PHE A 72 1.81 18.46 12.35
C PHE A 72 2.31 17.44 13.37
N GLY A 73 3.55 17.64 13.82
CA GLY A 73 4.08 17.05 15.06
C GLY A 73 4.16 18.11 16.15
N LEU A 74 3.80 17.78 17.39
CA LEU A 74 3.87 18.69 18.53
C LEU A 74 4.77 18.11 19.63
N SER A 75 5.92 18.73 19.84
CA SER A 75 6.90 18.30 20.84
C SER A 75 6.47 18.57 22.28
N ARG A 76 7.17 17.95 23.23
CA ARG A 76 6.94 18.14 24.68
C ARG A 76 7.20 19.57 25.15
N SER A 77 8.13 20.28 24.50
CA SER A 77 8.40 21.69 24.79
C SER A 77 7.49 22.68 24.06
N GLY A 78 6.48 22.19 23.32
CA GLY A 78 5.50 23.05 22.63
C GLY A 78 5.91 23.53 21.23
N LYS A 79 7.03 23.05 20.65
CA LYS A 79 7.39 23.33 19.25
C LYS A 79 6.50 22.57 18.28
N VAL A 80 6.13 23.23 17.19
CA VAL A 80 5.28 22.70 16.12
C VAL A 80 6.13 22.36 14.90
N TYR A 81 6.12 21.10 14.48
CA TYR A 81 6.77 20.62 13.27
C TYR A 81 5.74 20.50 12.15
N VAL A 82 5.92 21.23 11.05
CA VAL A 82 5.05 21.13 9.87
C VAL A 82 5.57 20.02 8.97
N ILE A 83 4.85 18.91 8.90
CA ILE A 83 5.34 17.65 8.31
C ILE A 83 4.85 17.47 6.88
N ALA A 84 3.58 17.79 6.61
CA ALA A 84 2.95 17.48 5.33
C ALA A 84 1.80 18.44 4.99
N ALA A 85 1.71 18.80 3.71
CA ALA A 85 0.64 19.61 3.15
C ALA A 85 -0.45 18.78 2.44
N GLY A 86 -0.15 17.53 2.08
CA GLY A 86 -1.12 16.60 1.49
C GLY A 86 -1.72 15.63 2.50
N ARG A 87 -2.64 14.79 2.03
CA ARG A 87 -3.36 13.79 2.83
C ARG A 87 -2.42 12.91 3.65
N CYS A 88 -2.60 12.88 4.98
CA CYS A 88 -1.83 12.07 5.91
C CYS A 88 -2.57 10.80 6.36
N ASN A 89 -1.86 9.76 6.79
CA ASN A 89 -2.43 8.49 7.25
C ASN A 89 -2.57 8.46 8.78
N HIS A 90 -3.54 9.19 9.36
CA HIS A 90 -3.63 9.37 10.82
C HIS A 90 -4.91 8.79 11.46
N ALA A 91 -6.08 8.93 10.85
CA ALA A 91 -7.37 8.59 11.49
C ALA A 91 -7.81 7.11 11.32
N GLY A 92 -7.34 6.44 10.26
CA GLY A 92 -7.76 5.07 9.93
C GLY A 92 -9.25 4.98 9.61
N THR A 93 -9.93 3.94 10.14
CA THR A 93 -11.39 3.76 10.00
C THR A 93 -12.15 4.69 10.94
N VAL A 94 -13.01 5.55 10.42
CA VAL A 94 -13.66 6.62 11.20
C VAL A 94 -15.16 6.41 11.31
N ARG A 95 -15.76 6.90 12.40
CA ARG A 95 -17.23 6.83 12.63
C ARG A 95 -18.01 7.71 11.67
N ASP A 96 -17.44 8.88 11.35
CA ASP A 96 -17.98 9.81 10.37
C ASP A 96 -16.93 10.02 9.26
N PRO A 97 -17.25 9.73 7.98
CA PRO A 97 -16.33 9.92 6.87
C PRO A 97 -15.75 11.34 6.74
N SER A 98 -16.45 12.37 7.24
CA SER A 98 -15.97 13.75 7.27
C SER A 98 -14.79 13.98 8.21
N TRP A 99 -14.47 13.02 9.10
CA TRP A 99 -13.30 13.08 9.98
C TRP A 99 -12.13 12.23 9.47
N GLY A 100 -12.32 11.54 8.34
CA GLY A 100 -11.32 10.68 7.73
C GLY A 100 -10.13 11.46 7.15
N ASN A 101 -9.04 10.75 6.85
CA ASN A 101 -7.77 11.31 6.40
C ASN A 101 -7.86 12.36 5.27
N SER A 102 -8.81 12.22 4.35
CA SER A 102 -8.98 13.15 3.21
C SER A 102 -9.68 14.46 3.58
N HIS A 103 -10.30 14.53 4.76
CA HIS A 103 -11.18 15.57 5.24
C HIS A 103 -10.74 16.18 6.57
N SER A 104 -9.60 15.77 7.12
CA SER A 104 -9.14 16.25 8.43
C SER A 104 -7.64 16.52 8.51
N ILE A 105 -7.28 17.46 9.38
CA ILE A 105 -5.91 17.75 9.76
C ILE A 105 -5.55 16.88 10.97
N GLY A 106 -4.40 16.22 10.92
CA GLY A 106 -3.89 15.37 12.00
C GLY A 106 -2.74 16.05 12.72
N ILE A 107 -2.82 16.09 14.06
CA ILE A 107 -1.76 16.60 14.93
C ILE A 107 -1.32 15.46 15.86
N GLU A 108 -0.06 15.07 15.76
CA GLU A 108 0.56 14.03 16.60
C GLU A 108 1.41 14.70 17.67
N ALA A 109 0.94 14.66 18.92
CA ALA A 109 1.66 15.25 20.04
C ALA A 109 2.47 14.21 20.80
N GLU A 110 3.72 14.56 21.13
CA GLU A 110 4.67 13.63 21.72
C GLU A 110 4.30 13.28 23.16
N ALA A 111 3.81 12.06 23.37
CA ALA A 111 3.48 11.54 24.70
C ALA A 111 3.52 10.00 24.70
N THR A 112 3.70 9.40 25.87
CA THR A 112 3.75 7.92 25.98
C THR A 112 2.38 7.27 25.89
N GLY A 113 1.30 8.03 26.04
CA GLY A 113 -0.07 7.53 26.15
C GLY A 113 -0.42 6.90 27.49
N THR A 114 0.56 6.75 28.38
CA THR A 114 0.39 6.21 29.75
C THR A 114 0.61 7.25 30.85
N ASP A 115 1.25 8.38 30.52
CA ASP A 115 1.50 9.44 31.49
C ASP A 115 0.18 10.08 31.92
N ALA A 116 0.00 10.22 33.23
CA ALA A 116 -1.20 10.80 33.83
C ALA A 116 -1.33 12.31 33.55
N THR A 117 -0.21 12.98 33.29
CA THR A 117 -0.15 14.43 33.04
C THR A 117 0.73 14.74 31.84
N TRP A 118 0.28 15.71 31.05
CA TRP A 118 1.03 16.28 29.94
C TRP A 118 1.71 17.57 30.42
N PRO A 119 2.90 17.94 29.91
CA PRO A 119 3.48 19.24 30.18
C PRO A 119 2.49 20.36 29.80
N GLU A 120 2.29 21.31 30.71
CA GLU A 120 1.30 22.38 30.51
C GLU A 120 1.61 23.21 29.24
N VAL A 121 2.89 23.48 28.99
CA VAL A 121 3.37 24.15 27.78
C VAL A 121 2.99 23.40 26.50
N GLN A 122 2.98 22.07 26.53
CA GLN A 122 2.56 21.24 25.39
C GLN A 122 1.04 21.33 25.19
N VAL A 123 0.25 21.26 26.27
CA VAL A 123 -1.22 21.35 26.20
C VAL A 123 -1.66 22.74 25.70
N GLU A 124 -1.00 23.80 26.14
CA GLU A 124 -1.24 25.16 25.65
C GLU A 124 -0.89 25.31 24.18
N ALA A 125 0.29 24.82 23.77
CA ALA A 125 0.68 24.83 22.38
C ALA A 125 -0.29 24.03 21.49
N PHE A 126 -0.78 22.89 21.98
CA PHE A 126 -1.80 22.11 21.29
C PHE A 126 -3.09 22.91 21.11
N ALA A 127 -3.59 23.55 22.17
CA ALA A 127 -4.81 24.34 22.12
C ALA A 127 -4.67 25.54 21.17
N GLN A 128 -3.54 26.25 21.19
CA GLN A 128 -3.25 27.37 20.29
C GLN A 128 -3.19 26.94 18.82
N LEU A 129 -2.52 25.83 18.51
CA LEU A 129 -2.46 25.30 17.16
C LEU A 129 -3.85 24.89 16.64
N CYS A 130 -4.64 24.19 17.48
CA CYS A 130 -6.02 23.84 17.15
C CYS A 130 -6.88 25.09 16.93
N ARG A 131 -6.75 26.14 17.75
CA ARG A 131 -7.45 27.42 17.57
C ARG A 131 -7.12 28.04 16.21
N ALA A 132 -5.83 28.15 15.88
CA ALA A 132 -5.40 28.73 14.61
C ALA A 132 -5.94 27.96 13.39
N LEU A 133 -6.01 26.63 13.46
CA LEU A 133 -6.61 25.80 12.40
C LEU A 133 -8.12 25.98 12.32
N VAL A 134 -8.82 26.02 13.45
CA VAL A 134 -10.26 26.27 13.53
C VAL A 134 -10.60 27.62 12.89
N ASP A 135 -9.86 28.67 13.23
CA ASP A 135 -10.02 30.01 12.65
C ASP A 135 -9.77 30.01 11.15
N HIS A 136 -8.67 29.40 10.71
CA HIS A 136 -8.25 29.46 9.32
C HIS A 136 -9.20 28.71 8.39
N PHE A 137 -9.72 27.55 8.81
CA PHE A 137 -10.63 26.73 8.01
C PHE A 137 -12.11 27.02 8.26
N GLY A 138 -12.44 27.99 9.14
CA GLY A 138 -13.83 28.34 9.47
C GLY A 138 -14.60 27.20 10.14
N LEU A 139 -13.93 26.44 11.01
CA LEU A 139 -14.51 25.28 11.68
C LEU A 139 -15.17 25.68 13.01
N SER A 140 -15.95 24.75 13.57
CA SER A 140 -16.38 24.82 14.98
C SER A 140 -15.35 24.12 15.88
N THR A 141 -15.19 24.56 17.12
CA THR A 141 -14.38 23.83 18.12
C THR A 141 -14.91 22.41 18.39
N ASN A 142 -16.20 22.15 18.10
CA ASN A 142 -16.81 20.83 18.24
C ASN A 142 -16.23 19.77 17.29
N VAL A 143 -15.60 20.19 16.19
CA VAL A 143 -14.92 19.29 15.24
C VAL A 143 -13.40 19.20 15.49
N VAL A 144 -12.96 19.62 16.68
CA VAL A 144 -11.66 19.24 17.24
C VAL A 144 -11.86 17.99 18.09
N LEU A 145 -11.42 16.86 17.56
CA LEU A 145 -11.78 15.53 18.06
C LEU A 145 -10.52 14.74 18.44
N GLY A 146 -10.62 13.96 19.50
CA GLY A 146 -9.60 12.97 19.82
C GLY A 146 -9.71 11.77 18.88
N HIS A 147 -8.61 11.11 18.55
CA HIS A 147 -8.66 9.90 17.75
C HIS A 147 -9.59 8.82 18.32
N LYS A 148 -9.71 8.73 19.66
CA LYS A 148 -10.66 7.89 20.39
C LYS A 148 -12.14 8.21 20.12
N GLU A 149 -12.45 9.47 19.83
CA GLU A 149 -13.80 9.95 19.46
C GLU A 149 -14.07 9.67 17.98
N VAL A 150 -13.03 9.76 17.14
CA VAL A 150 -13.11 9.58 15.68
C VAL A 150 -13.13 8.10 15.27
N ALA A 151 -12.39 7.24 15.96
CA ALA A 151 -12.13 5.86 15.55
C ALA A 151 -13.38 4.97 15.59
N ASP A 152 -13.52 4.15 14.56
CA ASP A 152 -14.53 3.09 14.43
C ASP A 152 -13.86 1.70 14.31
N PRO A 153 -14.32 0.66 15.05
CA PRO A 153 -15.35 0.73 16.10
C PRO A 153 -14.92 1.59 17.30
N PRO A 154 -15.89 2.09 18.10
CA PRO A 154 -15.59 2.76 19.37
C PRO A 154 -14.65 1.93 20.25
N GLY A 155 -13.67 2.59 20.87
CA GLY A 155 -12.67 1.92 21.72
C GLY A 155 -11.47 1.32 20.98
N ARG A 156 -11.46 1.32 19.63
CA ARG A 156 -10.28 0.91 18.84
C ARG A 156 -9.03 1.76 19.14
N LYS A 157 -9.25 3.02 19.53
CA LYS A 157 -8.21 4.00 19.84
C LYS A 157 -8.49 4.66 21.17
N ILE A 158 -7.41 4.93 21.90
CA ILE A 158 -7.45 5.53 23.24
C ILE A 158 -6.86 6.94 23.26
N ASP A 159 -6.21 7.34 22.17
CA ASP A 159 -5.50 8.61 22.05
C ASP A 159 -6.43 9.78 21.65
N PRO A 160 -6.14 11.01 22.10
CA PRO A 160 -5.19 11.33 23.14
C PRO A 160 -5.76 10.96 24.52
N ASN A 161 -4.91 10.73 25.51
CA ASN A 161 -5.30 10.21 26.83
C ASN A 161 -5.78 11.31 27.81
N PHE A 162 -6.10 12.52 27.34
CA PHE A 162 -6.70 13.61 28.14
C PHE A 162 -8.19 13.82 27.81
N ASP A 163 -8.90 14.60 28.64
CA ASP A 163 -10.31 14.92 28.44
C ASP A 163 -10.50 15.89 27.27
N MET A 164 -11.17 15.41 26.22
CA MET A 164 -11.43 16.19 25.00
C MET A 164 -12.48 17.28 25.19
N ALA A 165 -13.44 17.12 26.11
CA ALA A 165 -14.42 18.16 26.42
C ALA A 165 -13.75 19.35 27.11
N ALA A 166 -12.93 19.07 28.14
CA ALA A 166 -12.12 20.11 28.79
C ALA A 166 -11.16 20.79 27.80
N PHE A 167 -10.54 20.01 26.91
CA PHE A 167 -9.65 20.54 25.88
C PHE A 167 -10.37 21.45 24.86
N ARG A 168 -11.57 21.06 24.38
CA ARG A 168 -12.39 21.91 23.51
C ARG A 168 -12.81 23.21 24.19
N SER A 169 -13.15 23.18 25.48
CA SER A 169 -13.42 24.39 26.28
C SER A 169 -12.20 25.31 26.34
N ARG A 170 -11.00 24.76 26.50
CA ARG A 170 -9.75 25.53 26.47
C ARG A 170 -9.53 26.21 25.12
N ILE A 171 -9.74 25.50 24.00
CA ILE A 171 -9.63 26.09 22.65
C ILE A 171 -10.67 27.20 22.45
N ALA A 172 -11.89 27.01 22.93
CA ALA A 172 -12.95 28.01 22.84
C ALA A 172 -12.60 29.28 23.63
N ALA A 173 -11.97 29.15 24.81
CA ALA A 173 -11.54 30.27 25.64
C ALA A 173 -10.45 31.13 24.97
N LEU A 174 -9.65 30.57 24.07
CA LEU A 174 -8.69 31.32 23.23
C LEU A 174 -9.38 32.17 22.13
N GLY A 175 -10.69 31.95 21.90
CA GLY A 175 -11.48 32.61 20.86
C GLY A 175 -11.98 34.02 21.19
N GLY A 176 -11.50 34.63 22.27
CA GLY A 176 -11.77 36.02 22.63
C GLY A 176 -10.47 36.76 22.89
N THR A 177 -10.28 37.91 22.24
CA THR A 177 -9.17 38.87 22.41
C THR A 177 -7.75 38.35 22.13
N THR A 178 -7.17 38.77 21.02
CA THR A 178 -5.74 38.72 20.72
C THR A 178 -4.95 39.60 21.71
N PRO A 179 -4.01 39.06 22.52
CA PRO A 179 -3.02 39.88 23.21
C PRO A 179 -1.77 40.08 22.33
N PRO A 180 -1.08 41.22 22.41
CA PRO A 180 0.16 41.46 21.67
C PRO A 180 1.32 40.60 22.22
N PRO A 181 2.39 40.37 21.43
CA PRO A 181 3.48 39.48 21.82
C PRO A 181 4.28 40.07 23.01
N PRO A 182 4.68 39.25 24.00
CA PRO A 182 5.58 39.70 25.06
C PRO A 182 7.03 39.74 24.58
N ALA A 183 7.77 40.73 25.09
CA ALA A 183 9.18 41.00 24.84
C ALA A 183 10.11 39.92 25.45
N PRO A 184 11.37 39.76 24.97
CA PRO A 184 12.23 38.65 25.34
C PRO A 184 12.77 38.80 26.77
N THR A 185 12.67 37.74 27.57
CA THR A 185 13.36 37.63 28.86
C THR A 185 14.25 36.38 28.93
N THR A 186 15.39 36.56 29.59
CA THR A 186 16.56 35.68 29.75
C THR A 186 16.27 34.40 30.55
N PRO A 187 17.01 33.29 30.31
CA PRO A 187 16.78 32.02 31.00
C PRO A 187 17.43 31.95 32.39
N PRO A 188 16.80 31.29 33.39
CA PRO A 188 17.40 31.00 34.70
C PRO A 188 18.27 29.72 34.68
N PRO A 189 19.15 29.50 35.68
CA PRO A 189 20.24 28.53 35.61
C PRO A 189 19.82 27.09 35.96
N ALA A 190 20.58 26.14 35.44
CA ALA A 190 20.36 24.69 35.55
C ALA A 190 20.65 24.13 36.96
N PRO A 191 19.87 23.15 37.45
CA PRO A 191 20.21 22.40 38.67
C PRO A 191 21.19 21.25 38.39
N ALA A 192 22.02 20.98 39.40
CA ALA A 192 23.15 20.04 39.39
C ALA A 192 22.73 18.55 39.38
N ALA A 193 23.62 17.71 38.82
CA ALA A 193 23.45 16.27 38.65
C ALA A 193 23.65 15.46 39.95
N PRO A 194 22.92 14.34 40.15
CA PRO A 194 23.32 13.29 41.07
C PRO A 194 24.19 12.21 40.40
N SER A 195 25.13 11.70 41.19
CA SER A 195 26.18 10.71 40.90
C SER A 195 25.67 9.29 40.59
N THR A 196 26.31 8.62 39.63
CA THR A 196 26.13 7.19 39.31
C THR A 196 27.08 6.26 40.10
N PRO A 197 26.66 5.06 40.53
CA PRO A 197 27.55 3.95 40.84
C PRO A 197 27.84 3.10 39.57
N PRO A 198 28.90 2.26 39.55
CA PRO A 198 29.42 1.70 38.31
C PRO A 198 28.61 0.49 37.81
N PRO A 199 28.48 0.27 36.49
CA PRO A 199 27.88 -0.94 35.96
C PRO A 199 28.93 -2.07 35.88
N THR A 200 28.68 -3.15 36.60
CA THR A 200 29.25 -4.47 36.28
C THR A 200 28.35 -5.20 35.29
N SER A 201 29.01 -5.91 34.37
CA SER A 201 28.51 -6.89 33.40
C SER A 201 28.26 -6.40 31.97
N SER A 202 28.90 -7.14 31.07
CA SER A 202 29.22 -6.86 29.69
C SER A 202 28.18 -7.50 28.77
N TRP A 203 27.64 -6.70 27.86
CA TRP A 203 26.67 -7.06 26.81
C TRP A 203 27.28 -7.87 25.66
N LEU A 204 28.56 -8.26 25.75
CA LEU A 204 29.27 -9.05 24.73
C LEU A 204 29.00 -10.57 24.80
N SER A 205 28.16 -11.06 25.71
CA SER A 205 27.90 -12.49 25.91
C SER A 205 26.68 -13.06 25.15
N TRP A 206 26.03 -12.29 24.27
CA TRP A 206 24.76 -12.68 23.62
C TRP A 206 24.79 -12.77 22.09
N LEU A 207 25.96 -12.91 21.46
CA LEU A 207 26.04 -13.24 20.02
C LEU A 207 26.08 -14.76 19.83
N PRO A 208 25.01 -15.41 19.34
CA PRO A 208 25.12 -16.76 18.80
C PRO A 208 25.94 -16.71 17.49
N SER A 209 26.83 -17.69 17.38
CA SER A 209 27.74 -17.97 16.27
C SER A 209 26.99 -18.16 14.94
N LEU A 210 27.22 -17.25 13.99
CA LEU A 210 26.80 -17.40 12.60
C LEU A 210 27.79 -18.31 11.85
N PRO A 211 27.37 -19.43 11.24
CA PRO A 211 28.25 -20.39 10.61
C PRO A 211 28.49 -20.05 9.12
N TRP A 212 29.27 -19.01 8.83
CA TRP A 212 29.79 -18.76 7.46
C TRP A 212 31.14 -18.02 7.42
N PHE A 213 32.03 -18.31 8.37
CA PHE A 213 33.47 -18.05 8.21
C PHE A 213 34.23 -19.32 8.60
N GLU A 214 34.35 -20.26 7.68
CA GLU A 214 35.43 -21.26 7.72
C GLU A 214 36.31 -21.04 6.50
N GLY A 215 37.55 -20.62 6.77
CA GLY A 215 38.54 -20.27 5.76
C GLY A 215 39.71 -19.48 6.35
N GLU A 216 40.53 -20.18 7.14
CA GLU A 216 41.97 -19.96 7.39
C GLU A 216 42.51 -18.55 7.71
N SER A 217 42.93 -18.39 8.97
CA SER A 217 44.31 -18.01 9.36
C SER A 217 44.28 -17.36 10.75
N ALA A 218 44.61 -18.14 11.78
CA ALA A 218 44.94 -17.63 13.10
C ALA A 218 46.21 -16.77 13.02
N ALA A 219 46.04 -15.46 12.83
CA ALA A 219 47.12 -14.51 12.95
C ALA A 219 47.29 -14.12 14.43
N THR A 220 48.39 -14.56 15.01
CA THR A 220 48.92 -14.12 16.31
C THR A 220 48.87 -12.59 16.40
N PRO A 221 48.42 -11.98 17.51
CA PRO A 221 48.38 -10.53 17.64
C PRO A 221 49.83 -10.02 17.72
N ILE A 222 50.35 -9.52 16.60
CA ILE A 222 51.61 -8.78 16.57
C ILE A 222 51.35 -7.47 17.31
N ALA A 223 51.92 -7.34 18.51
CA ALA A 223 52.00 -6.07 19.22
C ALA A 223 52.80 -5.08 18.36
N ARG A 224 52.08 -4.21 17.64
CA ARG A 224 52.70 -3.10 16.92
C ARG A 224 53.17 -2.06 17.94
N PRO A 225 54.41 -1.54 17.83
CA PRO A 225 54.85 -0.44 18.67
C PRO A 225 53.90 0.73 18.51
N ALA A 226 53.61 1.42 19.62
CA ALA A 226 52.87 2.68 19.60
C ALA A 226 53.67 3.72 18.80
N ALA A 227 53.42 3.78 17.50
CA ALA A 227 53.91 4.85 16.65
C ALA A 227 53.38 6.17 17.20
N ALA A 228 54.29 7.13 17.41
CA ALA A 228 53.97 8.48 17.85
C ALA A 228 52.74 9.00 17.09
N ARG A 229 51.70 9.40 17.82
CA ARG A 229 50.49 10.01 17.25
C ARG A 229 50.85 11.40 16.72
N GLY A 230 51.50 11.45 15.56
CA GLY A 230 51.62 12.67 14.76
C GLY A 230 50.21 13.19 14.42
N ARG A 231 50.05 14.51 14.33
CA ARG A 231 48.81 15.18 13.87
C ARG A 231 48.34 14.50 12.58
N ARG A 232 47.32 13.64 12.67
CA ARG A 232 46.69 13.06 11.48
C ARG A 232 45.90 14.18 10.81
N ASP A 233 46.29 14.52 9.59
CA ASP A 233 45.53 15.46 8.79
C ASP A 233 44.14 14.88 8.52
N VAL A 234 43.11 15.59 9.00
CA VAL A 234 41.73 15.09 9.05
C VAL A 234 41.11 15.03 7.66
N LEU A 235 41.51 15.95 6.77
CA LEU A 235 40.92 16.08 5.45
C LEU A 235 41.26 14.89 4.53
N PRO A 236 42.54 14.45 4.38
CA PRO A 236 42.88 13.21 3.67
C PRO A 236 42.13 11.98 4.19
N ALA A 237 42.08 11.81 5.51
CA ALA A 237 41.39 10.68 6.15
C ALA A 237 39.88 10.71 5.88
N TYR A 238 39.27 11.89 5.93
CA TYR A 238 37.85 12.07 5.60
C TYR A 238 37.57 11.69 4.14
N LEU A 239 38.33 12.22 3.18
CA LEU A 239 38.15 11.98 1.74
C LEU A 239 38.29 10.50 1.38
N SER A 240 39.37 9.85 1.84
CA SER A 240 39.57 8.40 1.68
C SER A 240 38.44 7.59 2.31
N GLY A 241 37.96 7.99 3.50
CA GLY A 241 36.84 7.35 4.16
C GLY A 241 35.53 7.46 3.39
N GLN A 242 35.27 8.61 2.75
CA GLN A 242 34.05 8.79 1.94
C GLN A 242 34.05 7.88 0.71
N ALA A 243 35.17 7.85 -0.01
CA ALA A 243 35.33 7.00 -1.19
C ALA A 243 35.16 5.51 -0.84
N LEU A 244 35.79 5.05 0.24
CA LEU A 244 35.66 3.69 0.75
C LEU A 244 34.23 3.33 1.16
N ASN A 245 33.53 4.21 1.89
CA ASN A 245 32.17 3.95 2.35
C ASN A 245 31.22 3.73 1.18
N VAL A 246 31.27 4.61 0.17
CA VAL A 246 30.42 4.50 -1.01
C VAL A 246 30.74 3.25 -1.81
N ARG A 247 32.02 2.88 -1.96
CA ARG A 247 32.41 1.61 -2.61
C ARG A 247 31.84 0.39 -1.90
N ARG A 248 31.82 0.40 -0.56
CA ARG A 248 31.19 -0.67 0.24
C ARG A 248 29.68 -0.73 0.03
N HIS A 249 29.00 0.40 -0.18
CA HIS A 249 27.57 0.40 -0.54
C HIS A 249 27.31 -0.29 -1.88
N VAL A 250 28.14 -0.04 -2.91
CA VAL A 250 28.03 -0.73 -4.21
C VAL A 250 28.18 -2.25 -4.06
N THR A 251 29.08 -2.68 -3.19
CA THR A 251 29.32 -4.10 -2.90
C THR A 251 28.16 -4.73 -2.12
N ALA A 252 27.58 -3.99 -1.17
CA ALA A 252 26.43 -4.44 -0.39
C ALA A 252 25.16 -4.59 -1.25
N LEU A 253 24.96 -3.68 -2.20
CA LEU A 253 23.87 -3.70 -3.18
C LEU A 253 24.17 -4.66 -4.34
N ARG A 254 24.57 -5.88 -4.00
CA ARG A 254 24.81 -6.96 -4.96
C ARG A 254 23.51 -7.48 -5.55
N ASP A 255 23.67 -8.27 -6.62
CA ASP A 255 22.57 -9.04 -7.19
C ASP A 255 22.06 -10.07 -6.19
N PHE A 256 20.77 -10.36 -6.31
CA PHE A 256 20.12 -11.43 -5.58
C PHE A 256 20.56 -12.79 -6.09
N ARG A 257 20.71 -13.75 -5.18
CA ARG A 257 20.91 -15.15 -5.50
C ARG A 257 19.67 -15.92 -5.07
N ARG A 258 19.14 -16.76 -5.95
CA ARG A 258 17.86 -17.43 -5.68
C ARG A 258 17.88 -18.30 -4.41
N ASP A 259 19.03 -18.90 -4.09
CA ASP A 259 19.22 -19.73 -2.89
C ASP A 259 19.06 -18.94 -1.58
N GLU A 260 19.22 -17.61 -1.60
CA GLU A 260 19.02 -16.77 -0.41
C GLU A 260 17.55 -16.64 0.01
N PHE A 261 16.62 -17.03 -0.85
CA PHE A 261 15.18 -17.05 -0.58
C PHE A 261 14.66 -18.45 -0.22
N GLY A 262 15.54 -19.32 0.26
CA GLY A 262 15.23 -20.66 0.75
C GLY A 262 15.32 -21.77 -0.31
N GLY A 263 15.18 -23.01 0.16
CA GLY A 263 15.18 -24.22 -0.69
C GLY A 263 13.77 -24.72 -1.05
N GLN A 264 12.72 -24.12 -0.49
CA GLN A 264 11.34 -24.59 -0.64
C GLN A 264 10.79 -24.34 -2.06
N PRO A 265 9.81 -25.12 -2.54
CA PRO A 265 9.18 -24.91 -3.85
C PRO A 265 8.63 -23.49 -4.05
N ALA A 266 8.10 -22.89 -2.97
CA ALA A 266 7.51 -21.55 -2.97
C ALA A 266 8.51 -20.40 -3.22
N ARG A 267 9.82 -20.65 -3.24
CA ARG A 267 10.83 -19.61 -3.49
C ARG A 267 10.65 -18.97 -4.88
N PRO A 268 11.08 -17.71 -5.08
CA PRO A 268 11.01 -17.08 -6.39
C PRO A 268 11.67 -17.93 -7.49
N SER A 269 11.10 -17.93 -8.69
CA SER A 269 11.71 -18.61 -9.84
C SER A 269 12.98 -17.89 -10.30
N GLU A 270 13.84 -18.60 -11.05
CA GLU A 270 15.05 -18.01 -11.66
C GLU A 270 14.70 -16.77 -12.49
N GLY A 271 13.62 -16.84 -13.27
CA GLY A 271 13.16 -15.71 -14.09
C GLY A 271 12.82 -14.47 -13.25
N HIS A 272 12.19 -14.63 -12.08
CA HIS A 272 11.90 -13.50 -11.19
C HIS A 272 13.19 -12.86 -10.68
N VAL A 273 14.13 -13.67 -10.17
CA VAL A 273 15.41 -13.18 -9.63
C VAL A 273 16.23 -12.48 -10.73
N GLN A 274 16.32 -13.08 -11.92
CA GLN A 274 17.01 -12.50 -13.07
C GLN A 274 16.39 -11.16 -13.50
N ALA A 275 15.06 -11.06 -13.53
CA ALA A 275 14.38 -9.83 -13.94
C ALA A 275 14.61 -8.68 -12.93
N VAL A 276 14.67 -8.99 -11.63
CA VAL A 276 15.02 -7.99 -10.60
C VAL A 276 16.50 -7.59 -10.70
N ASN A 277 17.40 -8.56 -10.89
CA ASN A 277 18.83 -8.27 -11.05
C ASN A 277 19.10 -7.43 -12.30
N ALA A 278 18.39 -7.68 -13.40
CA ALA A 278 18.46 -6.84 -14.59
C ALA A 278 18.03 -5.40 -14.30
N LEU A 279 16.98 -5.20 -13.49
CA LEU A 279 16.57 -3.86 -13.06
C LEU A 279 17.63 -3.21 -12.15
N LEU A 280 18.16 -3.94 -11.16
CA LEU A 280 19.24 -3.45 -10.30
C LEU A 280 20.47 -3.04 -11.10
N ALA A 281 20.85 -3.80 -12.12
CA ALA A 281 21.98 -3.50 -12.99
C ALA A 281 21.86 -2.12 -13.67
N THR A 282 20.65 -1.69 -14.03
CA THR A 282 20.40 -0.35 -14.63
C THR A 282 20.75 0.80 -13.68
N LEU A 283 20.71 0.56 -12.37
CA LEU A 283 21.03 1.54 -11.33
C LEU A 283 22.47 1.40 -10.84
N ARG A 284 22.96 0.17 -10.73
CA ARG A 284 24.33 -0.16 -10.29
C ARG A 284 25.39 0.28 -11.29
N GLY A 285 25.12 0.23 -12.59
CA GLY A 285 26.06 0.68 -13.63
C GLY A 285 26.48 2.15 -13.44
N PRO A 286 25.53 3.10 -13.48
CA PRO A 286 25.80 4.51 -13.20
C PRO A 286 26.46 4.74 -11.84
N LEU A 287 26.02 4.01 -10.80
CA LEU A 287 26.60 4.11 -9.47
C LEU A 287 28.08 3.74 -9.47
N THR A 288 28.44 2.61 -10.09
CA THR A 288 29.84 2.15 -10.20
C THR A 288 30.72 3.20 -10.88
N THR A 289 30.25 3.77 -11.99
CA THR A 289 30.96 4.85 -12.70
C THR A 289 31.19 6.08 -11.82
N ILE A 290 30.20 6.49 -11.02
CA ILE A 290 30.36 7.64 -10.11
C ILE A 290 31.33 7.32 -8.98
N VAL A 291 31.29 6.10 -8.42
CA VAL A 291 32.24 5.68 -7.37
C VAL A 291 33.68 5.71 -7.88
N GLU A 292 33.95 5.19 -9.08
CA GLU A 292 35.29 5.26 -9.67
C GLU A 292 35.77 6.70 -9.89
N ARG A 293 34.85 7.61 -10.26
CA ARG A 293 35.16 9.04 -10.38
C ARG A 293 35.41 9.67 -9.01
N LEU A 294 34.64 9.31 -7.99
CA LEU A 294 34.82 9.76 -6.62
C LEU A 294 36.18 9.31 -6.07
N ASP A 295 36.58 8.07 -6.33
CA ASP A 295 37.88 7.53 -5.94
C ASP A 295 39.02 8.39 -6.51
N ARG A 296 39.01 8.62 -7.82
CA ARG A 296 40.01 9.48 -8.49
C ARG A 296 39.99 10.91 -7.97
N ALA A 297 38.80 11.47 -7.70
CA ALA A 297 38.66 12.82 -7.17
C ALA A 297 39.17 12.95 -5.73
N ALA A 298 38.91 11.94 -4.89
CA ALA A 298 39.40 11.86 -3.52
C ALA A 298 40.93 11.74 -3.48
N ASP A 299 41.52 10.88 -4.32
CA ASP A 299 42.97 10.73 -4.46
C ASP A 299 43.62 12.05 -4.91
N ALA A 300 43.04 12.72 -5.91
CA ALA A 300 43.55 14.00 -6.41
C ALA A 300 43.43 15.15 -5.39
N ALA A 301 42.35 15.17 -4.60
CA ALA A 301 42.13 16.13 -3.53
C ALA A 301 43.04 15.87 -2.32
N GLN A 302 43.39 14.61 -2.05
CA GLN A 302 44.36 14.24 -1.03
C GLN A 302 45.79 14.61 -1.44
N ALA A 303 46.17 14.36 -2.69
CA ALA A 303 47.51 14.64 -3.18
C ALA A 303 47.81 16.15 -3.24
N GLN A 304 46.84 16.98 -3.66
CA GLN A 304 46.97 18.44 -3.66
C GLN A 304 45.61 19.08 -3.30
N PRO A 305 45.36 19.39 -2.01
CA PRO A 305 44.09 19.95 -1.57
C PRO A 305 43.82 21.32 -2.19
N SER A 306 42.65 21.49 -2.79
CA SER A 306 42.13 22.79 -3.23
C SER A 306 40.60 22.81 -3.09
N PRO A 307 39.97 23.99 -2.89
CA PRO A 307 38.52 24.11 -2.80
C PRO A 307 37.79 23.45 -3.98
N HIS A 308 38.34 23.55 -5.19
CA HIS A 308 37.79 22.92 -6.39
C HIS A 308 37.83 21.39 -6.33
N ARG A 309 38.97 20.79 -5.96
CA ARG A 309 39.12 19.31 -5.93
C ARG A 309 38.31 18.68 -4.80
N VAL A 310 38.28 19.34 -3.64
CA VAL A 310 37.42 18.92 -2.52
C VAL A 310 35.94 19.06 -2.89
N GLY A 311 35.55 20.18 -3.53
CA GLY A 311 34.19 20.39 -4.03
C GLY A 311 33.75 19.28 -4.99
N LEU A 312 34.58 18.95 -5.99
CA LEU A 312 34.29 17.87 -6.94
C LEU A 312 34.09 16.52 -6.24
N ALA A 313 34.92 16.18 -5.24
CA ALA A 313 34.75 14.94 -4.48
C ALA A 313 33.44 14.94 -3.66
N LEU A 314 33.06 16.08 -3.06
CA LEU A 314 31.79 16.21 -2.33
C LEU A 314 30.56 16.13 -3.25
N ASP A 315 30.64 16.71 -4.44
CA ASP A 315 29.56 16.65 -5.44
C ASP A 315 29.37 15.22 -5.95
N LEU A 316 30.47 14.53 -6.28
CA LEU A 316 30.45 13.12 -6.70
C LEU A 316 29.94 12.21 -5.58
N LYS A 317 30.31 12.47 -4.33
CA LYS A 317 29.75 11.75 -3.16
C LYS A 317 28.24 11.94 -3.06
N THR A 318 27.75 13.17 -3.24
CA THR A 318 26.31 13.46 -3.19
C THR A 318 25.56 12.69 -4.28
N GLN A 319 26.06 12.72 -5.52
CA GLN A 319 25.48 11.96 -6.63
C GLN A 319 25.51 10.45 -6.36
N ALA A 320 26.60 9.93 -5.79
CA ALA A 320 26.71 8.52 -5.45
C ALA A 320 25.69 8.11 -4.37
N HIS A 321 25.51 8.92 -3.32
CA HIS A 321 24.49 8.68 -2.31
C HIS A 321 23.06 8.71 -2.87
N ASP A 322 22.77 9.58 -3.84
CA ASP A 322 21.46 9.60 -4.52
C ASP A 322 21.19 8.29 -5.26
N LEU A 323 22.19 7.77 -5.98
CA LEU A 323 22.11 6.49 -6.69
C LEU A 323 22.06 5.29 -5.74
N VAL A 324 22.80 5.32 -4.63
CA VAL A 324 22.71 4.31 -3.56
C VAL A 324 21.28 4.25 -3.05
N ARG A 325 20.69 5.38 -2.63
CA ARG A 325 19.30 5.44 -2.14
C ARG A 325 18.28 4.98 -3.18
N ALA A 326 18.49 5.29 -4.45
CA ALA A 326 17.62 4.83 -5.53
C ALA A 326 17.69 3.31 -5.73
N THR A 327 18.90 2.75 -5.66
CA THR A 327 19.16 1.31 -5.79
C THR A 327 18.63 0.54 -4.57
N GLU A 328 18.90 1.04 -3.36
CA GLU A 328 18.39 0.49 -2.08
C GLU A 328 16.87 0.35 -2.10
N ARG A 329 16.13 1.37 -2.55
CA ARG A 329 14.67 1.29 -2.63
C ARG A 329 14.15 0.13 -3.49
N VAL A 330 14.82 -0.16 -4.61
CA VAL A 330 14.46 -1.31 -5.46
C VAL A 330 14.87 -2.61 -4.79
N TRP A 331 16.08 -2.65 -4.24
CA TRP A 331 16.63 -3.80 -3.54
C TRP A 331 15.75 -4.18 -2.35
N ASP A 332 15.49 -3.28 -1.42
CA ASP A 332 14.67 -3.49 -0.22
C ASP A 332 13.28 -4.01 -0.57
N PHE A 333 12.63 -3.41 -1.58
CA PHE A 333 11.29 -3.82 -1.99
C PHE A 333 11.25 -5.28 -2.43
N TYR A 334 12.19 -5.72 -3.28
CA TYR A 334 12.22 -7.10 -3.76
C TYR A 334 12.79 -8.08 -2.73
N PHE A 335 13.71 -7.64 -1.89
CA PHE A 335 14.21 -8.43 -0.77
C PHE A 335 13.07 -8.77 0.21
N GLU A 336 12.26 -7.79 0.60
CA GLU A 336 11.08 -8.01 1.43
C GLU A 336 10.07 -8.91 0.73
N LEU A 337 9.75 -8.63 -0.54
CA LEU A 337 8.75 -9.35 -1.32
C LEU A 337 9.11 -10.82 -1.52
N PHE A 338 10.35 -11.12 -1.90
CA PHE A 338 10.86 -12.49 -2.03
C PHE A 338 11.05 -13.16 -0.67
N GLY A 339 11.48 -12.40 0.35
CA GLY A 339 11.64 -12.87 1.72
C GLY A 339 10.36 -13.45 2.33
N GLN A 340 9.17 -12.99 1.91
CA GLN A 340 7.89 -13.55 2.38
C GLN A 340 7.75 -15.06 2.10
N ARG A 341 8.45 -15.59 1.08
CA ARG A 341 8.43 -17.02 0.75
C ARG A 341 9.09 -17.91 1.80
N GLN A 342 9.92 -17.33 2.67
CA GLN A 342 10.58 -18.03 3.78
C GLN A 342 9.74 -18.04 5.07
N SER A 343 8.59 -17.36 5.06
CA SER A 343 7.69 -17.29 6.22
C SER A 343 6.64 -18.41 6.19
N ALA A 344 5.82 -18.49 7.25
CA ALA A 344 4.65 -19.37 7.30
C ALA A 344 3.63 -19.10 6.17
N PHE A 345 3.71 -17.97 5.47
CA PHE A 345 2.84 -17.62 4.35
C PHE A 345 3.36 -18.11 3.00
N GLY A 346 4.54 -18.71 2.93
CA GLY A 346 5.20 -19.10 1.68
C GLY A 346 4.32 -19.98 0.80
N GLU A 347 3.76 -21.05 1.36
CA GLU A 347 2.86 -21.97 0.65
C GLU A 347 1.55 -21.29 0.21
N TRP A 348 1.03 -20.36 1.02
CA TRP A 348 -0.21 -19.66 0.69
C TRP A 348 -0.03 -18.72 -0.50
N LEU A 349 1.11 -18.04 -0.54
CA LEU A 349 1.43 -17.13 -1.63
C LEU A 349 1.81 -17.88 -2.91
N ASP A 350 2.49 -19.03 -2.80
CA ASP A 350 2.73 -19.93 -3.95
C ASP A 350 1.42 -20.46 -4.54
N ALA A 351 0.47 -20.85 -3.68
CA ALA A 351 -0.87 -21.24 -4.12
C ALA A 351 -1.59 -20.11 -4.89
N CYS A 352 -1.42 -18.86 -4.46
CA CYS A 352 -1.94 -17.71 -5.17
C CYS A 352 -1.21 -17.48 -6.51
N ASP A 353 0.12 -17.64 -6.57
CA ASP A 353 0.90 -17.56 -7.81
C ASP A 353 0.36 -18.56 -8.84
N ARG A 354 0.12 -19.81 -8.43
CA ARG A 354 -0.42 -20.87 -9.28
C ARG A 354 -1.78 -20.53 -9.85
N ILE A 355 -2.69 -19.99 -9.03
CA ILE A 355 -3.99 -19.50 -9.50
C ILE A 355 -3.81 -18.37 -10.52
N THR A 356 -2.94 -17.40 -10.24
CA THR A 356 -2.70 -16.29 -11.18
C THR A 356 -2.10 -16.77 -12.50
N LEU A 357 -1.19 -17.75 -12.44
CA LEU A 357 -0.57 -18.36 -13.61
C LEU A 357 -1.58 -19.18 -14.43
N ASP A 358 -2.44 -19.98 -13.79
CA ASP A 358 -3.51 -20.73 -14.47
C ASP A 358 -4.49 -19.78 -15.19
N CYS A 359 -4.83 -18.63 -14.59
CA CYS A 359 -5.62 -17.60 -15.27
C CYS A 359 -4.95 -17.12 -16.56
N TYR A 360 -3.65 -16.81 -16.50
CA TYR A 360 -2.87 -16.42 -17.67
C TYR A 360 -2.79 -17.55 -18.72
N GLN A 361 -2.47 -18.77 -18.29
CA GLN A 361 -2.37 -19.93 -19.16
C GLN A 361 -3.69 -20.17 -19.89
N HIS A 362 -4.81 -20.18 -19.16
CA HIS A 362 -6.12 -20.35 -19.76
C HIS A 362 -6.41 -19.29 -20.83
N VAL A 363 -6.19 -18.00 -20.55
CA VAL A 363 -6.43 -16.94 -21.54
C VAL A 363 -5.52 -17.08 -22.76
N PHE A 364 -4.20 -17.22 -22.55
CA PHE A 364 -3.22 -17.19 -23.64
C PHE A 364 -3.29 -18.43 -24.55
N MET A 365 -3.60 -19.61 -24.00
CA MET A 365 -3.77 -20.84 -24.80
C MET A 365 -4.97 -20.78 -25.75
N HIS A 366 -5.97 -19.93 -25.48
CA HIS A 366 -7.21 -19.86 -26.25
C HIS A 366 -7.33 -18.62 -27.14
N LEU A 367 -6.30 -17.77 -27.20
CA LEU A 367 -6.25 -16.64 -28.12
C LEU A 367 -6.42 -17.10 -29.58
N GLY A 368 -6.93 -16.20 -30.43
CA GLY A 368 -6.98 -16.43 -31.87
C GLY A 368 -5.67 -16.11 -32.59
N ASN A 369 -4.65 -15.64 -31.87
CA ASN A 369 -3.33 -15.32 -32.37
C ASN A 369 -2.26 -16.01 -31.53
N GLU A 370 -1.11 -16.30 -32.13
CA GLU A 370 0.02 -16.89 -31.41
C GLU A 370 0.66 -15.85 -30.50
N ARG A 371 0.68 -16.14 -29.19
CA ARG A 371 1.30 -15.28 -28.21
C ARG A 371 1.80 -16.06 -27.01
N SER A 372 3.03 -15.80 -26.61
CA SER A 372 3.60 -16.39 -25.40
C SER A 372 3.08 -15.73 -24.14
N ILE A 373 2.91 -16.54 -23.09
CA ILE A 373 2.61 -16.06 -21.75
C ILE A 373 3.79 -15.17 -21.28
N PRO A 374 3.53 -13.96 -20.77
CA PRO A 374 4.59 -13.07 -20.34
C PRO A 374 5.44 -13.67 -19.21
N ALA A 375 6.76 -13.77 -19.41
CA ALA A 375 7.72 -14.21 -18.38
C ALA A 375 8.48 -13.00 -17.80
N PRO A 376 8.76 -12.93 -16.48
CA PRO A 376 8.33 -13.87 -15.42
C PRO A 376 6.81 -13.83 -15.14
N PRO A 377 6.20 -14.92 -14.67
CA PRO A 377 4.76 -14.95 -14.42
C PRO A 377 4.34 -13.94 -13.32
N PRO A 378 3.03 -13.74 -13.10
CA PRO A 378 2.59 -12.92 -11.98
C PRO A 378 3.10 -13.44 -10.64
N PHE A 379 3.40 -12.51 -9.72
CA PHE A 379 3.91 -12.82 -8.39
C PHE A 379 3.02 -12.20 -7.31
N CYS A 380 2.48 -13.05 -6.43
CA CYS A 380 1.62 -12.68 -5.34
C CYS A 380 2.42 -12.34 -4.09
N TYR A 381 2.01 -11.30 -3.38
CA TYR A 381 2.61 -10.95 -2.09
C TYR A 381 1.56 -10.42 -1.13
N MET A 382 1.79 -10.66 0.16
CA MET A 382 0.91 -10.21 1.21
C MET A 382 1.29 -8.78 1.62
N ARG A 383 0.27 -7.96 1.92
CA ARG A 383 0.46 -6.71 2.66
C ARG A 383 -0.70 -6.47 3.62
N THR A 384 -0.45 -5.83 4.75
CA THR A 384 -1.51 -5.35 5.65
C THR A 384 -2.31 -4.23 4.95
N GLY A 385 -3.64 -4.34 4.96
CA GLY A 385 -4.53 -3.44 4.25
C GLY A 385 -5.91 -4.04 3.99
N PHE A 386 -6.81 -3.24 3.41
CA PHE A 386 -8.21 -3.64 3.16
C PHE A 386 -8.46 -4.24 1.78
N SER A 387 -7.84 -3.70 0.73
CA SER A 387 -8.16 -4.10 -0.65
C SER A 387 -6.99 -4.81 -1.32
N PRO A 388 -7.26 -5.88 -2.08
CA PRO A 388 -6.36 -6.38 -3.10
C PRO A 388 -5.94 -5.27 -4.06
N ALA A 389 -4.77 -5.44 -4.68
CA ALA A 389 -4.28 -4.52 -5.69
C ALA A 389 -3.33 -5.21 -6.64
N THR A 390 -3.31 -4.77 -7.88
CA THR A 390 -2.43 -5.33 -8.91
C THR A 390 -1.51 -4.27 -9.50
N PHE A 391 -0.28 -4.66 -9.80
CA PHE A 391 0.73 -3.80 -10.40
C PHE A 391 1.23 -4.42 -11.69
N ARG A 392 0.93 -3.73 -12.80
CA ARG A 392 1.29 -4.16 -14.14
C ARG A 392 2.81 -4.16 -14.33
N ARG A 393 3.28 -5.06 -15.18
CA ARG A 393 4.63 -5.02 -15.74
C ARG A 393 4.85 -3.74 -16.56
N GLY A 394 6.06 -3.21 -16.56
CA GLY A 394 6.48 -2.10 -17.41
C GLY A 394 5.89 -0.75 -17.01
N ILE A 395 5.23 -0.64 -15.86
CA ILE A 395 4.69 0.61 -15.34
C ILE A 395 5.58 1.15 -14.22
N PRO A 396 5.88 2.47 -14.20
CA PRO A 396 6.58 3.11 -13.10
C PRO A 396 5.88 2.91 -11.76
N LEU A 397 6.57 2.33 -10.77
CA LEU A 397 6.06 2.20 -9.42
C LEU A 397 6.71 3.19 -8.48
N ARG A 398 5.90 3.95 -7.73
CA ARG A 398 6.41 4.91 -6.74
C ARG A 398 7.31 4.25 -5.68
N ARG A 399 6.99 3.01 -5.27
CA ARG A 399 7.81 2.26 -4.30
C ARG A 399 9.19 1.92 -4.84
N LEU A 400 9.28 1.67 -6.15
CA LEU A 400 10.55 1.45 -6.84
C LEU A 400 11.23 2.76 -7.26
N GLY A 401 10.91 3.91 -6.63
CA GLY A 401 11.47 5.20 -7.07
C GLY A 401 11.08 5.61 -8.48
N ARG A 402 9.90 5.17 -8.96
CA ARG A 402 9.39 5.31 -10.35
C ARG A 402 10.13 4.44 -11.38
N GLN A 403 10.92 3.46 -10.95
CA GLN A 403 11.42 2.43 -11.86
C GLN A 403 10.30 1.52 -12.38
N LEU A 404 10.54 0.90 -13.53
CA LEU A 404 9.59 0.01 -14.19
C LEU A 404 9.51 -1.33 -13.46
N ASN A 405 8.29 -1.77 -13.16
CA ASN A 405 8.05 -3.08 -12.57
C ASN A 405 8.37 -4.22 -13.57
N PRO A 406 9.24 -5.19 -13.26
CA PRO A 406 9.70 -6.22 -14.20
C PRO A 406 8.68 -7.34 -14.46
N PHE A 407 7.72 -7.58 -13.57
CA PHE A 407 6.67 -8.60 -13.73
C PHE A 407 5.38 -8.21 -13.01
N PRO A 408 4.21 -8.77 -13.40
CA PRO A 408 2.95 -8.44 -12.76
C PRO A 408 2.98 -8.82 -11.27
N LEU A 409 2.49 -7.93 -10.40
CA LEU A 409 2.37 -8.22 -8.96
C LEU A 409 0.91 -8.24 -8.55
N VAL A 410 0.53 -9.23 -7.73
CA VAL A 410 -0.81 -9.29 -7.12
C VAL A 410 -0.66 -9.17 -5.60
N GLN A 411 -1.09 -8.04 -5.06
CA GLN A 411 -1.08 -7.76 -3.63
C GLN A 411 -2.37 -8.29 -3.00
N LEU A 412 -2.25 -9.16 -2.01
CA LEU A 412 -3.38 -9.73 -1.26
C LEU A 412 -3.31 -9.31 0.21
N PRO A 413 -4.42 -8.88 0.82
CA PRO A 413 -4.44 -8.59 2.24
C PRO A 413 -4.54 -9.88 3.06
N TYR A 414 -3.92 -9.90 4.24
CA TYR A 414 -3.85 -11.08 5.12
C TYR A 414 -5.22 -11.73 5.39
N HIS A 415 -6.25 -10.92 5.66
CA HIS A 415 -7.60 -11.40 5.95
C HIS A 415 -8.28 -12.13 4.77
N ARG A 416 -7.75 -12.01 3.55
CA ARG A 416 -8.20 -12.79 2.38
C ARG A 416 -7.50 -14.13 2.30
N LEU A 417 -6.22 -14.19 2.67
CA LEU A 417 -5.47 -15.44 2.71
C LEU A 417 -6.04 -16.41 3.75
N VAL A 418 -6.56 -15.90 4.87
CA VAL A 418 -7.23 -16.75 5.87
C VAL A 418 -8.65 -17.21 5.46
N ASN A 419 -9.22 -16.64 4.39
CA ASN A 419 -10.56 -16.95 3.90
C ASN A 419 -10.52 -17.28 2.39
N PRO A 420 -9.99 -18.44 1.98
CA PRO A 420 -9.73 -18.74 0.57
C PRO A 420 -10.97 -18.76 -0.32
N TRP A 421 -12.17 -18.99 0.23
CA TRP A 421 -13.44 -18.85 -0.51
C TRP A 421 -13.78 -17.41 -0.91
N THR A 422 -13.01 -16.41 -0.43
CA THR A 422 -13.17 -14.98 -0.79
C THR A 422 -12.03 -14.45 -1.67
N ILE A 423 -11.09 -15.30 -2.09
CA ILE A 423 -9.97 -14.90 -2.96
C ILE A 423 -10.34 -14.89 -4.44
N GLY A 424 -11.63 -14.95 -4.79
CA GLY A 424 -12.13 -14.65 -6.14
C GLY A 424 -11.66 -13.28 -6.65
N ALA A 425 -11.26 -12.38 -5.74
CA ALA A 425 -10.55 -11.16 -6.05
C ALA A 425 -9.27 -11.37 -6.89
N ILE A 426 -8.55 -12.49 -6.77
CA ILE A 426 -7.39 -12.80 -7.62
C ILE A 426 -7.79 -12.78 -9.11
N LEU A 427 -8.95 -13.36 -9.43
CA LEU A 427 -9.45 -13.41 -10.80
C LEU A 427 -9.71 -11.98 -11.34
N HIS A 428 -10.23 -11.09 -10.49
CA HIS A 428 -10.40 -9.67 -10.82
C HIS A 428 -9.04 -8.95 -10.98
N GLU A 429 -8.12 -9.11 -10.03
CA GLU A 429 -6.81 -8.42 -10.04
C GLU A 429 -5.93 -8.82 -11.23
N VAL A 430 -5.96 -10.10 -11.62
CA VAL A 430 -5.26 -10.60 -12.82
C VAL A 430 -5.82 -9.95 -14.08
N SER A 431 -7.12 -9.70 -14.12
CA SER A 431 -7.81 -9.13 -15.28
C SER A 431 -7.31 -7.74 -15.65
N HIS A 432 -6.93 -6.90 -14.68
CA HIS A 432 -6.33 -5.60 -15.00
C HIS A 432 -4.99 -5.71 -15.72
N ASN A 433 -4.18 -6.73 -15.40
CA ASN A 433 -2.94 -6.98 -16.12
C ASN A 433 -3.24 -7.48 -17.53
N LEU A 434 -4.13 -8.49 -17.64
CA LEU A 434 -4.57 -9.04 -18.92
C LEU A 434 -5.13 -7.97 -19.86
N GLN A 435 -5.92 -7.00 -19.36
CA GLN A 435 -6.49 -5.94 -20.19
C GLN A 435 -5.42 -5.17 -20.96
N ASN A 436 -4.27 -4.90 -20.33
CA ASN A 436 -3.18 -4.14 -20.95
C ASN A 436 -2.30 -5.03 -21.81
N GLU A 437 -2.00 -6.23 -21.33
CA GLU A 437 -1.20 -7.17 -22.11
C GLU A 437 -1.92 -7.49 -23.42
N LEU A 438 -3.23 -7.75 -23.38
CA LEU A 438 -4.07 -8.02 -24.55
C LEU A 438 -4.40 -6.77 -25.38
N GLN A 439 -3.84 -5.59 -25.05
CA GLN A 439 -4.04 -4.32 -25.77
C GLN A 439 -5.52 -3.90 -25.88
N LEU A 440 -6.27 -4.10 -24.79
CA LEU A 440 -7.71 -3.85 -24.71
C LEU A 440 -8.05 -2.55 -23.98
N GLU A 441 -7.06 -1.82 -23.47
CA GLU A 441 -7.24 -0.61 -22.67
C GLU A 441 -7.89 0.56 -23.43
N GLN A 442 -7.77 0.58 -24.77
CA GLN A 442 -8.47 1.54 -25.63
C GLN A 442 -9.70 0.92 -26.31
N ALA A 443 -9.62 -0.34 -26.72
CA ALA A 443 -10.67 -0.99 -27.50
C ALA A 443 -11.94 -1.26 -26.68
N VAL A 444 -11.81 -1.66 -25.42
CA VAL A 444 -12.94 -1.94 -24.52
C VAL A 444 -13.78 -0.69 -24.23
N PRO A 445 -13.21 0.44 -23.74
CA PRO A 445 -14.02 1.64 -23.51
C PRO A 445 -14.69 2.17 -24.80
N ALA A 446 -14.02 2.09 -25.95
CA ALA A 446 -14.61 2.45 -27.23
C ALA A 446 -15.80 1.54 -27.62
N SER A 447 -15.69 0.23 -27.35
CA SER A 447 -16.78 -0.72 -27.56
C SER A 447 -17.99 -0.42 -26.66
N ILE A 448 -17.73 -0.13 -25.37
CA ILE A 448 -18.76 0.24 -24.39
C ILE A 448 -19.50 1.50 -24.86
N GLU A 449 -18.77 2.55 -25.24
CA GLU A 449 -19.36 3.78 -25.74
C GLU A 449 -20.29 3.54 -26.93
N ARG A 450 -19.79 2.83 -27.95
CA ARG A 450 -20.54 2.54 -29.18
C ARG A 450 -21.82 1.75 -28.88
N ARG A 451 -21.74 0.69 -28.08
CA ARG A 451 -22.89 -0.17 -27.75
C ARG A 451 -23.94 0.58 -26.93
N LEU A 452 -23.53 1.39 -25.96
CA LEU A 452 -24.46 2.16 -25.14
C LEU A 452 -25.15 3.27 -25.93
N ARG A 453 -24.43 3.96 -26.82
CA ARG A 453 -25.04 4.95 -27.73
C ARG A 453 -26.05 4.29 -28.67
N ALA A 454 -25.71 3.14 -29.25
CA ALA A 454 -26.62 2.37 -30.09
C ALA A 454 -27.88 1.90 -29.33
N ALA A 455 -27.75 1.63 -28.02
CA ALA A 455 -28.86 1.28 -27.14
C ALA A 455 -29.68 2.50 -26.64
N GLY A 456 -29.41 3.71 -27.15
CA GLY A 456 -30.15 4.93 -26.78
C GLY A 456 -29.83 5.48 -25.39
N VAL A 457 -28.73 5.06 -24.76
CA VAL A 457 -28.33 5.56 -23.43
C VAL A 457 -27.84 7.01 -23.54
N PRO A 458 -28.31 7.95 -22.70
CA PRO A 458 -27.92 9.35 -22.77
C PRO A 458 -26.41 9.56 -22.61
N ALA A 459 -25.82 10.47 -23.40
CA ALA A 459 -24.37 10.70 -23.44
C ALA A 459 -23.70 10.93 -22.07
N PRO A 460 -24.28 11.67 -21.10
CA PRO A 460 -23.69 11.80 -19.76
C PRO A 460 -23.61 10.48 -19.00
N ILE A 461 -24.55 9.56 -19.22
CA ILE A 461 -24.57 8.23 -18.61
C ILE A 461 -23.57 7.31 -19.31
N VAL A 462 -23.47 7.39 -20.64
CA VAL A 462 -22.43 6.67 -21.41
C VAL A 462 -21.04 7.01 -20.87
N ALA A 463 -20.74 8.28 -20.65
CA ALA A 463 -19.44 8.73 -20.11
C ALA A 463 -19.11 8.12 -18.73
N ILE A 464 -20.14 7.86 -17.89
CA ILE A 464 -19.96 7.19 -16.59
C ILE A 464 -19.54 5.74 -16.80
N TRP A 465 -20.28 4.98 -17.63
CA TRP A 465 -19.97 3.58 -17.93
C TRP A 465 -18.60 3.40 -18.60
N VAL A 466 -18.24 4.30 -19.52
CA VAL A 466 -16.91 4.31 -20.17
C VAL A 466 -15.79 4.55 -19.15
N ARG A 467 -15.99 5.46 -18.18
CA ARG A 467 -15.02 5.71 -17.11
C ARG A 467 -14.78 4.47 -16.25
N TRP A 468 -15.82 3.66 -16.06
CA TRP A 468 -15.78 2.44 -15.26
C TRP A 468 -15.19 1.22 -15.96
N ASN A 469 -14.73 1.35 -17.22
CA ASN A 469 -14.34 0.22 -18.06
C ASN A 469 -13.35 -0.76 -17.41
N ARG A 470 -12.36 -0.29 -16.63
CA ARG A 470 -11.33 -1.16 -16.04
C ARG A 470 -11.90 -2.12 -15.01
N GLU A 471 -12.81 -1.62 -14.19
CA GLU A 471 -13.46 -2.39 -13.12
C GLU A 471 -14.54 -3.30 -13.68
N ILE A 472 -15.28 -2.82 -14.69
CA ILE A 472 -16.22 -3.66 -15.44
C ILE A 472 -15.47 -4.81 -16.10
N PHE A 473 -14.34 -4.54 -16.77
CA PHE A 473 -13.51 -5.57 -17.37
C PHE A 473 -13.02 -6.59 -16.33
N GLY A 474 -12.58 -6.11 -15.16
CA GLY A 474 -12.17 -6.97 -14.05
C GLY A 474 -13.29 -7.89 -13.56
N ASP A 475 -14.51 -7.37 -13.40
CA ASP A 475 -15.68 -8.17 -13.00
C ASP A 475 -16.09 -9.18 -14.07
N MET A 476 -16.09 -8.77 -15.34
CA MET A 476 -16.49 -9.66 -16.43
C MET A 476 -15.50 -10.82 -16.61
N VAL A 477 -14.19 -10.54 -16.63
CA VAL A 477 -13.17 -11.59 -16.75
C VAL A 477 -13.13 -12.46 -15.49
N GLY A 478 -13.28 -11.86 -14.30
CA GLY A 478 -13.42 -12.62 -13.06
C GLY A 478 -14.58 -13.61 -13.11
N CYS A 479 -15.75 -13.17 -13.61
CA CYS A 479 -16.92 -14.03 -13.80
C CYS A 479 -16.69 -15.11 -14.86
N LEU A 480 -16.05 -14.79 -15.99
CA LEU A 480 -15.70 -15.78 -17.02
C LEU A 480 -14.68 -16.81 -16.53
N LEU A 481 -13.78 -16.46 -15.61
CA LEU A 481 -12.79 -17.38 -15.05
C LEU A 481 -13.33 -18.26 -13.92
N GLY A 482 -14.22 -17.72 -13.09
CA GLY A 482 -14.65 -18.34 -11.82
C GLY A 482 -16.13 -18.67 -11.70
N GLY A 483 -16.96 -18.27 -12.66
CA GLY A 483 -18.40 -18.57 -12.69
C GLY A 483 -19.16 -18.09 -11.45
N GLU A 484 -20.02 -18.96 -10.92
CA GLU A 484 -20.86 -18.68 -9.74
C GLU A 484 -20.03 -18.24 -8.53
N ALA A 485 -18.91 -18.91 -8.26
CA ALA A 485 -18.06 -18.62 -7.12
C ALA A 485 -17.48 -17.21 -7.15
N PHE A 486 -17.20 -16.67 -8.34
CA PHE A 486 -16.77 -15.28 -8.48
C PHE A 486 -17.88 -14.31 -8.06
N VAL A 487 -19.12 -14.53 -8.51
CA VAL A 487 -20.26 -13.66 -8.18
C VAL A 487 -20.53 -13.66 -6.68
N SER A 488 -20.48 -14.83 -6.04
CA SER A 488 -20.58 -14.95 -4.58
C SER A 488 -19.45 -14.21 -3.86
N SER A 489 -18.20 -14.42 -4.30
CA SER A 489 -17.03 -13.73 -3.72
C SER A 489 -17.10 -12.20 -3.92
N LEU A 490 -17.65 -11.73 -5.05
CA LEU A 490 -17.87 -10.32 -5.31
C LEU A 490 -18.90 -9.75 -4.34
N MET A 491 -20.02 -10.44 -4.14
CA MET A 491 -21.05 -10.06 -3.17
C MET A 491 -20.51 -9.97 -1.74
N ASP A 492 -19.62 -10.87 -1.31
CA ASP A 492 -18.97 -10.79 0.01
C ASP A 492 -18.12 -9.52 0.17
N VAL A 493 -17.51 -9.03 -0.91
CA VAL A 493 -16.64 -7.84 -0.89
C VAL A 493 -17.49 -6.57 -0.83
N ILE A 494 -18.50 -6.50 -1.69
CA ILE A 494 -19.23 -5.27 -1.98
C ILE A 494 -20.56 -5.15 -1.20
N GLY A 495 -21.00 -6.23 -0.56
CA GLY A 495 -22.16 -6.27 0.33
C GLY A 495 -21.90 -5.47 1.61
N ARG A 496 -22.24 -4.18 1.58
CA ARG A 496 -22.06 -3.23 2.69
C ARG A 496 -23.38 -2.53 3.04
N ALA A 497 -23.34 -1.61 4.01
CA ALA A 497 -24.50 -0.79 4.35
C ALA A 497 -25.03 -0.03 3.12
N PRO A 498 -26.35 0.22 3.00
CA PRO A 498 -26.96 0.87 1.83
C PRO A 498 -26.26 2.16 1.38
N ALA A 499 -25.87 3.03 2.31
CA ALA A 499 -25.15 4.28 2.00
C ALA A 499 -23.84 4.05 1.23
N GLN A 500 -23.12 2.95 1.51
CA GLN A 500 -21.90 2.57 0.78
C GLN A 500 -22.25 1.89 -0.55
N SER A 501 -23.26 1.01 -0.55
CA SER A 501 -23.62 0.25 -1.74
C SER A 501 -24.21 1.10 -2.87
N PHE A 502 -24.94 2.16 -2.51
CA PHE A 502 -25.49 3.14 -3.43
C PHE A 502 -24.61 4.38 -3.64
N GLY A 503 -23.46 4.46 -2.94
CA GLY A 503 -22.55 5.59 -2.99
C GLY A 503 -21.99 5.83 -4.39
N TYR A 504 -22.25 7.00 -4.95
CA TYR A 504 -21.72 7.43 -6.24
C TYR A 504 -20.91 8.71 -6.10
N THR A 505 -19.78 8.77 -6.79
CA THR A 505 -18.96 9.98 -6.90
C THR A 505 -18.65 10.22 -8.38
N PRO A 506 -18.84 11.44 -8.92
CA PRO A 506 -18.65 11.73 -10.34
C PRO A 506 -17.29 11.38 -10.91
N ARG A 507 -16.23 11.37 -10.09
CA ARG A 507 -14.86 11.04 -10.50
C ARG A 507 -14.46 9.60 -10.20
N SER A 508 -15.36 8.79 -9.64
CA SER A 508 -15.08 7.38 -9.34
C SER A 508 -14.80 6.60 -10.64
N VAL A 509 -13.78 5.76 -10.59
CA VAL A 509 -13.43 4.80 -11.64
C VAL A 509 -14.10 3.44 -11.43
N HIS A 510 -14.85 3.26 -10.33
CA HIS A 510 -15.58 2.05 -10.02
C HIS A 510 -17.08 2.23 -10.24
N PRO A 511 -17.76 1.24 -10.88
CA PRO A 511 -19.21 1.12 -10.78
C PRO A 511 -19.62 1.07 -9.31
N THR A 512 -20.82 1.57 -9.02
CA THR A 512 -21.36 1.44 -7.66
C THR A 512 -21.49 -0.04 -7.29
N PRO A 513 -21.22 -0.42 -6.03
CA PRO A 513 -21.41 -1.79 -5.55
C PRO A 513 -22.75 -2.39 -5.98
N TYR A 514 -23.82 -1.59 -5.90
CA TYR A 514 -25.16 -2.02 -6.28
C TYR A 514 -25.25 -2.55 -7.72
N LEU A 515 -24.64 -1.88 -8.70
CA LEU A 515 -24.74 -2.25 -10.12
C LEU A 515 -23.83 -3.44 -10.50
N ARG A 516 -22.74 -3.67 -9.77
CA ARG A 516 -21.75 -4.73 -10.09
C ARG A 516 -22.32 -6.14 -10.02
N THR A 517 -23.18 -6.41 -9.04
CA THR A 517 -23.86 -7.71 -8.92
C THR A 517 -24.77 -7.95 -10.12
N PHE A 518 -25.56 -6.96 -10.55
CA PHE A 518 -26.44 -7.13 -11.72
C PHE A 518 -25.67 -7.29 -13.04
N LEU A 519 -24.53 -6.61 -13.20
CA LEU A 519 -23.63 -6.83 -14.34
C LEU A 519 -23.14 -8.29 -14.37
N SER A 520 -22.64 -8.78 -13.23
CA SER A 520 -22.09 -10.14 -13.12
C SER A 520 -23.18 -11.20 -13.28
N SER A 521 -24.37 -10.98 -12.73
CA SER A 521 -25.54 -11.84 -12.91
C SER A 521 -26.00 -11.88 -14.37
N GLU A 522 -26.02 -10.76 -15.09
CA GLU A 522 -26.39 -10.76 -16.51
C GLU A 522 -25.39 -11.57 -17.36
N LEU A 523 -24.10 -11.45 -17.06
CA LEU A 523 -23.08 -12.29 -17.71
C LEU A 523 -23.27 -13.77 -17.35
N LEU A 524 -23.44 -14.09 -16.06
CA LEU A 524 -23.65 -15.47 -15.60
C LEU A 524 -24.86 -16.13 -16.26
N ARG A 525 -25.96 -15.38 -16.44
CA ARG A 525 -27.15 -15.82 -17.17
C ARG A 525 -26.79 -16.24 -18.60
N ARG A 526 -25.97 -15.46 -19.30
CA ARG A 526 -25.52 -15.74 -20.69
C ARG A 526 -24.52 -16.88 -20.78
N MET A 527 -23.80 -17.17 -19.70
CA MET A 527 -22.89 -18.31 -19.59
C MET A 527 -23.62 -19.66 -19.42
N GLY A 528 -24.95 -19.67 -19.39
CA GLY A 528 -25.75 -20.88 -19.26
C GLY A 528 -26.26 -21.17 -17.84
N PHE A 529 -26.27 -20.15 -16.97
CA PHE A 529 -26.74 -20.27 -15.58
C PHE A 529 -27.94 -19.34 -15.29
N PRO A 530 -29.06 -19.46 -16.03
CA PRO A 530 -30.16 -18.50 -15.93
C PRO A 530 -30.84 -18.50 -14.55
N GLU A 531 -31.02 -19.67 -13.94
CA GLU A 531 -31.65 -19.80 -12.63
C GLU A 531 -30.79 -19.17 -11.54
N ARG A 532 -29.50 -19.53 -11.50
CA ARG A 532 -28.55 -19.00 -10.52
C ARG A 532 -28.36 -17.48 -10.65
N ALA A 533 -28.27 -16.97 -11.88
CA ALA A 533 -28.22 -15.53 -12.11
C ALA A 533 -29.46 -14.79 -11.57
N ALA A 534 -30.64 -15.40 -11.71
CA ALA A 534 -31.87 -14.87 -11.17
C ALA A 534 -31.88 -14.91 -9.63
N GLU A 535 -31.32 -15.95 -9.02
CA GLU A 535 -31.15 -16.04 -7.55
C GLU A 535 -30.24 -14.94 -7.00
N PHE A 536 -29.06 -14.73 -7.57
CA PHE A 536 -28.18 -13.64 -7.15
C PHE A 536 -28.87 -12.27 -7.29
N SER A 537 -29.57 -12.06 -8.40
CA SER A 537 -30.31 -10.80 -8.62
C SER A 537 -31.43 -10.61 -7.60
N ARG A 538 -32.20 -11.67 -7.27
CA ARG A 538 -33.24 -11.62 -6.23
C ARG A 538 -32.66 -11.36 -4.85
N ALA A 539 -31.62 -12.09 -4.46
CA ALA A 539 -30.95 -11.92 -3.18
C ALA A 539 -30.41 -10.48 -3.04
N TRP A 540 -29.78 -9.95 -4.10
CA TRP A 540 -29.26 -8.58 -4.10
C TRP A 540 -30.37 -7.53 -3.98
N SER A 541 -31.50 -7.73 -4.67
CA SER A 541 -32.67 -6.85 -4.53
C SER A 541 -33.33 -6.94 -3.15
N GLN A 542 -33.28 -8.10 -2.47
CA GLN A 542 -33.77 -8.22 -1.09
C GLN A 542 -32.87 -7.49 -0.09
N LEU A 543 -31.55 -7.54 -0.28
CA LEU A 543 -30.59 -6.80 0.55
C LEU A 543 -30.70 -5.29 0.33
N TYR A 544 -31.09 -4.86 -0.87
CA TYR A 544 -31.14 -3.46 -1.28
C TYR A 544 -32.50 -3.10 -1.95
N PRO A 545 -33.62 -3.13 -1.20
CA PRO A 545 -34.97 -3.08 -1.75
C PRO A 545 -35.39 -1.71 -2.32
N ALA A 546 -34.75 -0.62 -1.90
CA ALA A 546 -35.04 0.70 -2.46
C ALA A 546 -33.81 1.62 -2.44
N PRO A 547 -33.47 2.28 -3.56
CA PRO A 547 -32.36 3.23 -3.64
C PRO A 547 -32.75 4.61 -3.07
N ARG A 548 -33.57 4.69 -2.01
CA ARG A 548 -34.08 5.98 -1.47
C ARG A 548 -32.95 6.89 -0.98
N GLU A 549 -31.87 6.30 -0.48
CA GLU A 549 -30.65 7.00 -0.02
C GLU A 549 -29.55 7.02 -1.08
N SER A 550 -29.88 6.73 -2.34
CA SER A 550 -28.89 6.64 -3.41
C SER A 550 -28.40 8.01 -3.85
N THR A 551 -27.07 8.16 -3.90
CA THR A 551 -26.40 9.33 -4.51
C THR A 551 -26.15 9.14 -6.01
N MET A 552 -26.53 7.99 -6.59
CA MET A 552 -26.46 7.77 -8.04
C MET A 552 -27.40 8.72 -8.81
N PRO A 553 -26.99 9.21 -9.99
CA PRO A 553 -27.88 9.97 -10.86
C PRO A 553 -29.16 9.17 -11.17
N PRO A 554 -30.37 9.74 -11.06
CA PRO A 554 -31.62 9.01 -11.32
C PRO A 554 -31.66 8.36 -12.71
N LYS A 555 -31.12 9.06 -13.72
CA LYS A 555 -31.00 8.54 -15.10
C LYS A 555 -30.06 7.35 -15.21
N LEU A 556 -29.04 7.23 -14.36
CA LEU A 556 -28.15 6.07 -14.34
C LEU A 556 -28.92 4.82 -13.91
N LEU A 557 -29.72 4.91 -12.86
CA LEU A 557 -30.58 3.81 -12.40
C LEU A 557 -31.69 3.50 -13.40
N ALA A 558 -32.36 4.52 -13.93
CA ALA A 558 -33.45 4.34 -14.90
C ALA A 558 -32.99 3.63 -16.19
N THR A 559 -31.75 3.82 -16.60
CA THR A 559 -31.17 3.19 -17.80
C THR A 559 -30.42 1.89 -17.51
N ALA A 560 -30.26 1.49 -16.24
CA ALA A 560 -29.43 0.33 -15.87
C ALA A 560 -29.88 -0.97 -16.55
N LYS A 561 -31.20 -1.23 -16.65
CA LYS A 561 -31.74 -2.43 -17.31
C LYS A 561 -31.41 -2.51 -18.81
N THR A 562 -31.21 -1.38 -19.46
CA THR A 562 -30.79 -1.29 -20.87
C THR A 562 -29.26 -1.28 -20.99
N ALA A 563 -28.58 -0.55 -20.11
CA ALA A 563 -27.14 -0.36 -20.15
C ALA A 563 -26.36 -1.64 -19.79
N ILE A 564 -26.82 -2.40 -18.79
CA ILE A 564 -26.12 -3.61 -18.31
C ILE A 564 -25.96 -4.65 -19.42
N PRO A 565 -27.03 -5.11 -20.11
CA PRO A 565 -26.90 -6.03 -21.24
C PRO A 565 -25.97 -5.49 -22.34
N ALA A 566 -26.09 -4.21 -22.69
CA ALA A 566 -25.27 -3.58 -23.74
C ALA A 566 -23.78 -3.51 -23.35
N VAL A 567 -23.46 -3.30 -22.07
CA VAL A 567 -22.09 -3.34 -21.54
C VAL A 567 -21.53 -4.76 -21.57
N VAL A 568 -22.33 -5.77 -21.19
CA VAL A 568 -21.92 -7.18 -21.29
C VAL A 568 -21.65 -7.55 -22.75
N ASP A 569 -22.49 -7.12 -23.71
CA ASP A 569 -22.24 -7.28 -25.14
C ASP A 569 -20.95 -6.57 -25.61
N ALA A 570 -20.72 -5.36 -25.11
CA ALA A 570 -19.56 -4.56 -25.47
C ALA A 570 -18.24 -5.20 -25.05
N VAL A 571 -18.21 -5.80 -23.85
CA VAL A 571 -17.00 -6.36 -23.25
C VAL A 571 -16.83 -7.83 -23.65
N CYS A 572 -17.88 -8.63 -23.53
CA CYS A 572 -17.76 -10.09 -23.58
C CYS A 572 -18.02 -10.69 -24.97
N GLU A 573 -18.88 -10.06 -25.78
CA GLU A 573 -19.33 -10.58 -27.09
C GLU A 573 -18.66 -9.88 -28.28
N THR A 574 -18.03 -8.72 -28.05
CA THR A 574 -17.30 -8.01 -29.11
C THR A 574 -16.00 -8.72 -29.43
N ARG A 575 -15.74 -8.95 -30.72
CA ARG A 575 -14.47 -9.50 -31.19
C ARG A 575 -13.39 -8.43 -31.22
N PHE A 576 -12.25 -8.71 -30.60
CA PHE A 576 -11.14 -7.76 -30.50
C PHE A 576 -9.89 -8.27 -31.23
N LYS A 577 -9.18 -7.36 -31.90
CA LYS A 577 -7.90 -7.68 -32.57
C LYS A 577 -6.86 -8.23 -31.59
N GLY A 578 -6.78 -7.65 -30.39
CA GLY A 578 -5.88 -8.10 -29.32
C GLY A 578 -6.11 -9.55 -28.87
N LEU A 579 -7.31 -10.09 -29.12
CA LEU A 579 -7.69 -11.47 -28.83
C LEU A 579 -7.57 -12.41 -30.05
N GLY A 580 -7.00 -11.93 -31.16
CA GLY A 580 -6.96 -12.67 -32.43
C GLY A 580 -8.33 -12.76 -33.11
N ASN A 581 -9.10 -11.66 -33.09
CA ASN A 581 -10.46 -11.56 -33.66
C ASN A 581 -11.50 -12.52 -33.04
N LYS A 582 -11.23 -12.96 -31.80
CA LYS A 582 -12.20 -13.64 -30.92
C LYS A 582 -12.81 -12.65 -29.93
N SER A 583 -13.95 -13.00 -29.36
CA SER A 583 -14.54 -12.33 -28.19
C SER A 583 -13.91 -12.85 -26.89
N LEU A 584 -14.13 -12.15 -25.77
CA LEU A 584 -13.66 -12.66 -24.47
C LEU A 584 -14.34 -14.00 -24.13
N ARG A 585 -15.61 -14.20 -24.49
CA ARG A 585 -16.32 -15.46 -24.26
C ARG A 585 -15.78 -16.64 -25.06
N GLU A 586 -15.21 -16.38 -26.24
CA GLU A 586 -14.57 -17.40 -27.06
C GLU A 586 -13.17 -17.78 -26.54
N VAL A 587 -12.51 -16.86 -25.83
CA VAL A 587 -11.18 -17.06 -25.24
C VAL A 587 -11.26 -17.62 -23.82
N ILE A 588 -12.23 -17.15 -23.02
CA ILE A 588 -12.41 -17.50 -21.62
C ILE A 588 -13.81 -18.08 -21.47
N PHE A 589 -13.91 -19.39 -21.38
CA PHE A 589 -15.18 -20.10 -21.31
C PHE A 589 -15.34 -20.83 -19.98
N PHE A 590 -16.50 -20.62 -19.36
CA PHE A 590 -16.94 -21.32 -18.17
C PHE A 590 -18.39 -21.76 -18.38
N GLU A 591 -18.64 -23.05 -18.17
CA GLU A 591 -19.85 -23.76 -18.58
C GLU A 591 -20.40 -24.59 -17.41
N PRO A 592 -21.67 -25.03 -17.45
CA PRO A 592 -22.26 -25.84 -16.38
C PRO A 592 -21.45 -27.08 -15.97
N ARG A 593 -20.79 -27.75 -16.93
CA ARG A 593 -19.89 -28.89 -16.62
C ARG A 593 -18.68 -28.52 -15.76
N HIS A 594 -18.18 -27.29 -15.88
CA HIS A 594 -17.09 -26.79 -15.03
C HIS A 594 -17.58 -26.51 -13.61
N GLN A 595 -18.82 -26.05 -13.45
CA GLN A 595 -19.43 -25.91 -12.13
C GLN A 595 -19.62 -27.29 -11.46
N ALA A 596 -20.08 -28.30 -12.19
CA ALA A 596 -20.18 -29.66 -11.67
C ALA A 596 -18.80 -30.22 -11.23
N MET A 597 -17.75 -29.97 -12.01
CA MET A 597 -16.38 -30.30 -11.66
C MET A 597 -15.92 -29.59 -10.37
N ILE A 598 -16.27 -28.31 -10.20
CA ILE A 598 -16.00 -27.54 -8.98
C ILE A 598 -16.70 -28.15 -7.77
N ASP A 599 -17.97 -28.55 -7.90
CA ASP A 599 -18.74 -29.10 -6.78
C ASP A 599 -18.21 -30.48 -6.35
N GLU A 600 -17.82 -31.32 -7.31
CA GLU A 600 -17.15 -32.59 -7.02
C GLU A 600 -15.80 -32.38 -6.34
N ALA A 601 -14.97 -31.46 -6.87
CA ALA A 601 -13.70 -31.08 -6.27
C ALA A 601 -13.90 -30.55 -4.84
N GLY A 602 -14.94 -29.76 -4.59
CA GLY A 602 -15.29 -29.26 -3.27
C GLY A 602 -15.64 -30.38 -2.28
N ALA A 603 -16.40 -31.38 -2.72
CA ALA A 603 -16.72 -32.54 -1.89
C ALA A 603 -15.48 -33.38 -1.53
N ARG A 604 -14.52 -33.52 -2.46
CA ARG A 604 -13.24 -34.21 -2.20
C ARG A 604 -12.32 -33.38 -1.30
N LEU A 605 -12.22 -32.08 -1.57
CA LEU A 605 -11.43 -31.12 -0.80
C LEU A 605 -11.86 -31.08 0.67
N ALA A 606 -13.17 -31.12 0.94
CA ALA A 606 -13.72 -31.18 2.30
C ALA A 606 -13.24 -32.40 3.10
N LYS A 607 -12.98 -33.52 2.41
CA LYS A 607 -12.48 -34.77 3.00
C LYS A 607 -10.95 -34.84 3.07
N GLY A 608 -10.24 -33.80 2.61
CA GLY A 608 -8.78 -33.80 2.52
C GLY A 608 -8.21 -34.70 1.42
N VAL A 609 -9.07 -35.15 0.49
CA VAL A 609 -8.69 -35.98 -0.66
C VAL A 609 -8.29 -35.07 -1.82
N ASP A 610 -7.45 -35.58 -2.72
CA ASP A 610 -7.09 -34.89 -3.97
C ASP A 610 -8.37 -34.48 -4.75
N PRO A 611 -8.55 -33.18 -5.06
CA PRO A 611 -9.70 -32.69 -5.83
C PRO A 611 -9.75 -33.21 -7.27
N GLY A 612 -8.71 -33.89 -7.76
CA GLY A 612 -8.62 -34.45 -9.11
C GLY A 612 -8.02 -33.47 -10.12
N VAL A 613 -8.07 -33.80 -11.41
CA VAL A 613 -7.51 -32.94 -12.48
C VAL A 613 -8.46 -31.78 -12.76
N VAL A 614 -8.38 -30.75 -11.91
CA VAL A 614 -9.12 -29.49 -12.03
C VAL A 614 -8.14 -28.33 -12.17
N PRO A 615 -8.45 -27.29 -12.96
CA PRO A 615 -7.62 -26.09 -13.01
C PRO A 615 -7.47 -25.43 -11.64
N GLU A 616 -6.31 -24.85 -11.36
CA GLU A 616 -5.98 -24.25 -10.07
C GLU A 616 -6.98 -23.16 -9.68
N ARG A 617 -7.42 -22.33 -10.66
CA ARG A 617 -8.42 -21.28 -10.40
C ARG A 617 -9.78 -21.83 -9.94
N PHE A 618 -10.12 -23.07 -10.28
CA PHE A 618 -11.38 -23.70 -9.87
C PHE A 618 -11.37 -24.13 -8.41
N LEU A 619 -10.21 -24.23 -7.77
CA LEU A 619 -10.15 -24.56 -6.34
C LEU A 619 -10.73 -23.46 -5.45
N ILE A 620 -10.79 -22.20 -5.92
CA ILE A 620 -11.52 -21.11 -5.26
C ILE A 620 -13.02 -21.46 -5.19
N GLY A 621 -13.58 -21.91 -6.30
CA GLY A 621 -14.96 -22.36 -6.37
C GLY A 621 -15.19 -23.64 -5.55
N ALA A 622 -14.24 -24.57 -5.58
CA ALA A 622 -14.35 -25.83 -4.85
C ALA A 622 -14.42 -25.60 -3.33
N VAL A 623 -13.54 -24.75 -2.78
CA VAL A 623 -13.55 -24.43 -1.36
C VAL A 623 -14.77 -23.61 -0.96
N ARG A 624 -15.26 -22.72 -1.84
CA ARG A 624 -16.51 -21.99 -1.63
C ARG A 624 -17.73 -22.91 -1.61
N SER A 625 -17.86 -23.79 -2.60
CA SER A 625 -18.94 -24.78 -2.71
C SER A 625 -18.97 -25.69 -1.48
N ALA A 626 -17.80 -26.14 -1.01
CA ALA A 626 -17.69 -26.94 0.22
C ALA A 626 -18.12 -26.17 1.48
N LEU A 627 -17.78 -24.89 1.58
CA LEU A 627 -18.19 -24.02 2.69
C LEU A 627 -19.70 -23.79 2.70
N ASP A 628 -20.26 -23.36 1.58
CA ASP A 628 -21.68 -23.01 1.44
C ASP A 628 -22.59 -24.24 1.70
N GLN A 629 -22.09 -25.44 1.39
CA GLN A 629 -22.78 -26.70 1.65
C GLN A 629 -22.42 -27.33 3.01
N HIS A 630 -21.70 -26.59 3.87
CA HIS A 630 -21.29 -27.01 5.22
C HIS A 630 -20.61 -28.39 5.27
N ARG A 631 -19.77 -28.71 4.27
CA ARG A 631 -19.16 -30.04 4.13
C ARG A 631 -18.01 -30.30 5.10
N ALA A 632 -17.37 -29.26 5.62
CA ALA A 632 -16.32 -29.33 6.63
C ALA A 632 -16.17 -27.98 7.36
N ALA A 633 -15.44 -27.98 8.48
CA ALA A 633 -15.13 -26.76 9.21
C ALA A 633 -14.26 -25.79 8.37
N PRO A 634 -14.45 -24.46 8.50
CA PRO A 634 -13.71 -23.45 7.73
C PRO A 634 -12.18 -23.61 7.80
N ASP A 635 -11.62 -23.89 8.98
CA ASP A 635 -10.17 -24.06 9.15
C ASP A 635 -9.63 -25.29 8.40
N LEU A 636 -10.40 -26.38 8.38
CA LEU A 636 -10.04 -27.59 7.64
C LEU A 636 -10.10 -27.34 6.13
N LEU A 637 -11.14 -26.65 5.67
CA LEU A 637 -11.26 -26.24 4.26
C LEU A 637 -10.10 -25.36 3.82
N MET A 638 -9.73 -24.37 4.65
CA MET A 638 -8.58 -23.50 4.38
C MET A 638 -7.28 -24.30 4.27
N ARG A 639 -7.02 -25.18 5.23
CA ARG A 639 -5.83 -26.02 5.23
C ARG A 639 -5.78 -26.91 3.99
N ASN A 640 -6.87 -27.60 3.66
CA ASN A 640 -6.94 -28.48 2.52
C ASN A 640 -6.75 -27.72 1.20
N PHE A 641 -7.34 -26.54 1.07
CA PHE A 641 -7.17 -25.66 -0.10
C PHE A 641 -5.69 -25.37 -0.39
N TYR A 642 -4.93 -24.91 0.61
CA TYR A 642 -3.53 -24.56 0.42
C TYR A 642 -2.63 -25.78 0.19
N ILE A 643 -2.86 -26.87 0.92
CA ILE A 643 -2.10 -28.12 0.74
C ILE A 643 -2.26 -28.65 -0.69
N GLN A 644 -3.47 -28.63 -1.24
CA GLN A 644 -3.72 -29.18 -2.58
C GLN A 644 -3.10 -28.31 -3.68
N LEU A 645 -3.03 -26.99 -3.50
CA LEU A 645 -2.34 -26.11 -4.44
C LEU A 645 -0.81 -26.22 -4.34
N ALA A 646 -0.27 -26.41 -3.13
CA ALA A 646 1.18 -26.57 -2.93
C ALA A 646 1.72 -27.91 -3.49
N ARG A 647 0.87 -28.93 -3.64
CA ARG A 647 1.24 -30.27 -4.16
C ARG A 647 1.26 -30.38 -5.67
N ARG A 648 0.58 -29.48 -6.38
CA ARG A 648 0.60 -29.38 -7.84
C ARG A 648 1.91 -28.77 -8.31
#